data_AF-A0A933LRI2-F1
#
_entry.id   AF-A0A933LRI2-F1
#
_cell.length_a   1.000
_cell.length_b   1.000
_cell.length_c   1.000
_cell.angle_alpha   90.00
_cell.angle_beta   90.00
_cell.angle_gamma   90.00
#
_symmetry.space_group_name_H-M   'P 1'
#
loop_
_entity.id
_entity.type
_entity.pdbx_description
1 polymer ?
#
loop_
_entity_poly.entity_id
_entity_poly.type
_entity_poly.pdbx_seq_one_letter_code
_entity_poly.pdbx_strand_id
1 'polypeptide(L)'
;MRSAVICVLVLFLAFIASAEIPSRRHPSSTSHRVDIRGDWFYVDGEPFLVKGVGYAPVRPGQVPWSASPDLRLMDRDFQRIAAAGFNTIRTWRPLPPEALELADQRGLMVLQGLWFDPSSNFSSDAAQDAILEPIRKELERLKGHDNVLAAVLGNEIAVDAVSRSGVDGVEGFLKRLAQQAKAADPARFIAHANWVPLAFLNTPAWDVAAFNVYPYFPASVSRTFGFRSYLEHLKRTRAAGKPFIVSEVGLSVSAASGNHAGYGGHSPQAQRDRLVALWDDVFQSGASGGVIFEWNDEWWKDGKNGATDAEAHDPNDPEEWFGLIEFPSKEHTEGVARPALAALTSYNQAILLSPVSGRRYQDRLPVTIYAAEGVAQVRVRVDKDKWLSATKVNRHQWKVMLPVSPQAKPGEHQLAMEAYNAARRLLTAKTRGVLIGPETPLAAVSITTDRAVIDVHTNAESVKYTIRVTDSQGAPLANYPLWKSISEPLPHEQEVASAARTDANGSISGEYLVRDPGFVTFSAAVPLDPQWPAYRIGDETTVFVRQIPVLRHLPSMWETPLPSDVAAGLRHETPAFQLADPGKERLVDYERYGRFIDAGTPAYRYEVTDWEGLSAAVGEGIYPNAGGLSRDPAFQAAKKAGKLEGNHWDFTFADDSQISFFKWASTDEEPGVKQFYTAITLERAGLWQQAVKAYQAVLVHYPMSIGWTAFDPPTPWYVGKVARDKIIAICRLHPELGMRLEDSRVVIEHGFDNDIANDVIRPSPGRMVNVVPEEVNPPAVDVSSLPKMREMGKGRVRLVQYQNAHWQLLVDGKPYLVRGLTYKPSAVGETPDEGSIKDWMKADRNANGTLDVFEAFVDTNRNDRQDPEEPTVGDFQLIRAMGVNTLRFYHTDSDPKTAKPLLRRLAQQHGFMVMMGDFVGMYTVGSGAKWEDGTNYLDATQRQRMFESVKRMVREYQDEPYVLMWVLGNENNYGGVHGIVGGVGNAGKYPKEYYGFINELAAWIHKEDPNRPVALGNGDNMFLDVIAQAAPAIDIFGANSYRGWHGFGRSMFEEVARVLGKPLLITEYGCPAFQTAQPRETAERDQALYHLGNWVDIADNVAGRGVGNAIGGVAFEWVDEWWKAGQPPRFSPTIQETHPNWAGPYPGGWNFEEWYGLTGQGDGAQSPFLRQLRASYRLYSALWKDR
;
A
#
# COMPACT_ATOMS: atom_id res chain seq x y z
N MET A 1 -60.57 -7.01 -55.72
CA MET A 1 -59.14 -6.68 -55.79
C MET A 1 -58.63 -6.70 -54.35
N ARG A 2 -58.27 -7.81 -53.71
CA ARG A 2 -57.75 -9.15 -54.11
C ARG A 2 -56.30 -9.15 -54.66
N SER A 3 -55.44 -9.81 -53.88
CA SER A 3 -54.29 -10.67 -54.26
C SER A 3 -52.87 -10.08 -54.38
N ALA A 4 -51.96 -10.72 -53.60
CA ALA A 4 -50.64 -11.26 -53.96
C ALA A 4 -49.44 -10.35 -54.31
N VAL A 5 -48.42 -10.37 -53.42
CA VAL A 5 -47.02 -10.87 -53.58
C VAL A 5 -46.57 -11.29 -52.15
N ILE A 6 -45.96 -12.43 -51.78
CA ILE A 6 -45.48 -13.68 -52.42
C ILE A 6 -44.08 -13.65 -53.06
N CYS A 7 -43.01 -13.81 -52.26
CA CYS A 7 -41.96 -14.86 -52.41
C CYS A 7 -40.89 -14.86 -51.28
N VAL A 8 -40.41 -16.06 -50.91
CA VAL A 8 -39.22 -16.40 -50.06
C VAL A 8 -39.21 -15.95 -48.58
N LEU A 9 -39.81 -16.75 -47.68
CA LEU A 9 -39.41 -16.86 -46.25
C LEU A 9 -40.13 -18.01 -45.49
N VAL A 10 -39.91 -19.29 -45.84
CA VAL A 10 -40.37 -20.45 -45.03
C VAL A 10 -39.40 -21.63 -45.12
N LEU A 11 -38.99 -22.15 -43.95
CA LEU A 11 -38.28 -23.41 -43.61
C LEU A 11 -36.91 -23.19 -42.95
N PHE A 12 -36.90 -23.06 -41.61
CA PHE A 12 -35.96 -23.70 -40.65
C PHE A 12 -36.18 -23.13 -39.24
N LEU A 13 -37.18 -23.64 -38.51
CA LEU A 13 -37.33 -23.48 -37.04
C LEU A 13 -38.51 -24.32 -36.52
N ALA A 14 -38.24 -25.58 -36.13
CA ALA A 14 -39.05 -26.36 -35.18
C ALA A 14 -38.48 -27.78 -35.03
N PHE A 15 -37.71 -28.05 -33.97
CA PHE A 15 -37.83 -29.28 -33.15
C PHE A 15 -36.99 -29.13 -31.88
N ILE A 16 -37.60 -29.44 -30.73
CA ILE A 16 -36.96 -29.43 -29.40
C ILE A 16 -37.04 -30.85 -28.80
N ALA A 17 -35.98 -31.20 -28.06
CA ALA A 17 -35.85 -32.30 -27.10
C ALA A 17 -35.66 -33.76 -27.60
N SER A 18 -34.75 -34.43 -26.86
CA SER A 18 -34.68 -35.87 -26.58
C SER A 18 -34.19 -36.84 -27.66
N ALA A 19 -32.86 -36.97 -27.76
CA ALA A 19 -32.18 -38.26 -27.92
C ALA A 19 -30.72 -38.17 -27.42
N GLU A 20 -30.28 -39.17 -26.66
CA GLU A 20 -28.88 -39.26 -26.18
C GLU A 20 -27.91 -39.46 -27.36
N ILE A 21 -26.83 -38.69 -27.39
CA ILE A 21 -25.66 -39.01 -28.23
C ILE A 21 -24.51 -39.35 -27.27
N PRO A 22 -23.87 -40.53 -27.37
CA PRO A 22 -22.92 -40.97 -26.36
C PRO A 22 -21.68 -40.08 -26.30
N SER A 23 -21.14 -39.92 -25.09
CA SER A 23 -19.80 -39.39 -24.89
C SER A 23 -18.78 -40.20 -25.68
N ARG A 24 -18.27 -39.66 -26.79
CA ARG A 24 -17.08 -40.21 -27.45
C ARG A 24 -15.85 -39.85 -26.61
N ARG A 25 -15.64 -40.61 -25.54
CA ARG A 25 -14.27 -40.87 -25.07
C ARG A 25 -13.54 -41.54 -26.23
N HIS A 26 -12.66 -40.81 -26.90
CA HIS A 26 -11.69 -41.43 -27.79
C HIS A 26 -10.71 -42.24 -26.93
N PRO A 27 -10.56 -43.56 -27.14
CA PRO A 27 -9.65 -44.36 -26.33
C PRO A 27 -8.22 -44.20 -26.86
N SER A 28 -7.50 -43.21 -26.34
CA SER A 28 -6.03 -43.16 -26.37
C SER A 28 -5.48 -42.61 -25.05
N SER A 29 -5.92 -43.19 -23.93
CA SER A 29 -5.18 -43.09 -22.67
C SER A 29 -4.17 -44.23 -22.61
N THR A 30 -2.95 -43.94 -23.05
CA THR A 30 -1.78 -44.69 -22.62
C THR A 30 -1.57 -44.37 -21.14
N SER A 31 -2.19 -45.15 -20.25
CA SER A 31 -2.00 -44.97 -18.81
C SER A 31 -0.55 -45.30 -18.46
N HIS A 32 0.22 -44.24 -18.23
CA HIS A 32 1.62 -44.32 -17.88
C HIS A 32 1.78 -44.56 -16.38
N ARG A 33 2.78 -45.36 -15.99
CA ARG A 33 3.14 -45.51 -14.58
C ARG A 33 4.40 -44.73 -14.27
N VAL A 34 4.26 -43.60 -13.58
CA VAL A 34 5.39 -42.83 -13.05
C VAL A 34 5.71 -43.26 -11.61
N ASP A 35 6.95 -43.68 -11.33
CA ASP A 35 7.46 -43.91 -9.97
C ASP A 35 8.77 -43.09 -9.77
N ILE A 36 9.15 -42.82 -8.51
CA ILE A 36 10.52 -42.42 -8.13
C ILE A 36 11.17 -43.58 -7.35
N ARG A 37 12.42 -43.92 -7.66
CA ARG A 37 13.17 -44.96 -6.92
C ARG A 37 14.60 -44.48 -6.68
N GLY A 38 14.86 -44.01 -5.45
CA GLY A 38 16.08 -43.27 -5.12
C GLY A 38 16.21 -42.03 -6.00
N ASP A 39 17.36 -41.86 -6.63
CA ASP A 39 17.72 -40.67 -7.40
C ASP A 39 17.15 -40.63 -8.84
N TRP A 40 16.22 -41.52 -9.21
CA TRP A 40 15.74 -41.67 -10.59
C TRP A 40 14.22 -41.72 -10.72
N PHE A 41 13.72 -41.09 -11.77
CA PHE A 41 12.38 -41.32 -12.30
C PHE A 41 12.31 -42.67 -13.00
N TYR A 42 11.14 -43.28 -12.94
CA TYR A 42 10.77 -44.46 -13.72
C TYR A 42 9.46 -44.17 -14.44
N VAL A 43 9.39 -44.48 -15.73
CA VAL A 43 8.16 -44.44 -16.53
C VAL A 43 7.93 -45.83 -17.08
N ASP A 44 6.72 -46.35 -16.87
CA ASP A 44 6.29 -47.71 -17.23
C ASP A 44 7.22 -48.81 -16.66
N GLY A 45 7.77 -48.53 -15.47
CA GLY A 45 8.67 -49.42 -14.74
C GLY A 45 10.15 -49.35 -15.15
N GLU A 46 10.51 -48.53 -16.13
CA GLU A 46 11.88 -48.37 -16.64
C GLU A 46 12.52 -47.03 -16.25
N PRO A 47 13.84 -46.98 -15.94
CA PRO A 47 14.52 -45.73 -15.60
C PRO A 47 14.39 -44.69 -16.73
N PHE A 48 13.91 -43.50 -16.39
CA PHE A 48 13.63 -42.42 -17.32
C PHE A 48 14.60 -41.26 -17.11
N LEU A 49 15.39 -40.95 -18.13
CA LEU A 49 16.24 -39.77 -18.16
C LEU A 49 15.47 -38.60 -18.79
N VAL A 50 15.30 -37.51 -18.05
CA VAL A 50 14.60 -36.32 -18.56
C VAL A 50 15.50 -35.59 -19.56
N LYS A 51 15.12 -35.62 -20.83
CA LYS A 51 15.67 -34.79 -21.91
C LYS A 51 14.59 -33.77 -22.27
N GLY A 52 14.51 -32.73 -21.44
CA GLY A 52 13.49 -31.71 -21.51
C GLY A 52 13.82 -30.57 -22.46
N VAL A 53 12.79 -29.87 -22.92
CA VAL A 53 12.89 -28.53 -23.49
C VAL A 53 11.79 -27.63 -22.92
N GLY A 54 12.10 -26.36 -22.65
CA GLY A 54 11.14 -25.34 -22.26
C GLY A 54 10.21 -25.00 -23.43
N TYR A 55 8.91 -24.82 -23.15
CA TYR A 55 7.91 -24.57 -24.18
C TYR A 55 6.77 -23.69 -23.67
N ALA A 56 6.66 -22.44 -24.17
CA ALA A 56 5.40 -21.72 -24.20
C ALA A 56 4.72 -21.84 -25.59
N PRO A 57 3.40 -22.05 -25.65
CA PRO A 57 2.64 -22.17 -26.91
C PRO A 57 2.31 -20.81 -27.54
N VAL A 58 3.29 -19.90 -27.59
CA VAL A 58 3.16 -18.53 -28.11
C VAL A 58 3.99 -18.33 -29.37
N ARG A 59 3.79 -17.19 -30.03
CA ARG A 59 4.45 -16.75 -31.27
C ARG A 59 4.79 -15.26 -31.15
N PRO A 60 5.58 -14.69 -32.06
CA PRO A 60 5.67 -13.24 -32.20
C PRO A 60 4.29 -12.56 -32.21
N GLY A 61 4.18 -11.41 -31.55
CA GLY A 61 2.93 -10.70 -31.28
C GLY A 61 2.04 -11.32 -30.19
N GLN A 62 2.47 -12.38 -29.52
CA GLN A 62 1.67 -13.09 -28.52
C GLN A 62 2.36 -13.17 -27.15
N VAL A 63 1.56 -12.97 -26.09
CA VAL A 63 2.02 -13.10 -24.69
C VAL A 63 1.27 -14.23 -23.97
N PRO A 64 1.89 -14.99 -23.03
CA PRO A 64 1.28 -16.17 -22.42
C PRO A 64 0.02 -15.94 -21.58
N TRP A 65 -0.33 -14.68 -21.29
CA TRP A 65 -1.52 -14.32 -20.51
C TRP A 65 -2.73 -13.86 -21.32
N SER A 66 -2.59 -13.58 -22.61
CA SER A 66 -3.73 -13.25 -23.50
C SER A 66 -3.86 -14.21 -24.68
N ALA A 67 -2.79 -14.90 -25.08
CA ALA A 67 -2.81 -15.84 -26.19
C ALA A 67 -3.68 -17.07 -25.88
N SER A 68 -4.60 -17.41 -26.79
CA SER A 68 -5.30 -18.69 -26.77
C SER A 68 -4.41 -19.77 -27.42
N PRO A 69 -4.18 -20.93 -26.78
CA PRO A 69 -3.30 -21.96 -27.34
C PRO A 69 -3.83 -22.55 -28.65
N ASP A 70 -3.07 -22.45 -29.74
CA ASP A 70 -3.39 -23.14 -31.00
C ASP A 70 -2.90 -24.59 -30.95
N LEU A 71 -3.82 -25.51 -30.65
CA LEU A 71 -3.56 -26.94 -30.57
C LEU A 71 -2.93 -27.54 -31.85
N ARG A 72 -3.13 -26.95 -33.04
CA ARG A 72 -2.52 -27.43 -34.29
C ARG A 72 -1.05 -27.05 -34.38
N LEU A 73 -0.71 -25.83 -33.96
CA LEU A 73 0.68 -25.37 -33.86
C LEU A 73 1.43 -26.16 -32.77
N MET A 74 0.77 -26.40 -31.63
CA MET A 74 1.31 -27.20 -30.53
C MET A 74 1.57 -28.65 -30.93
N ASP A 75 0.60 -29.33 -31.54
CA ASP A 75 0.77 -30.73 -32.01
C ASP A 75 1.96 -30.87 -32.98
N ARG A 76 2.12 -29.90 -33.89
CA ARG A 76 3.25 -29.85 -34.81
C ARG A 76 4.58 -29.57 -34.11
N ASP A 77 4.60 -28.67 -33.14
CA ASP A 77 5.80 -28.42 -32.33
C ASP A 77 6.17 -29.66 -31.51
N PHE A 78 5.20 -30.31 -30.86
CA PHE A 78 5.38 -31.58 -30.12
C PHE A 78 5.93 -32.68 -31.04
N GLN A 79 5.43 -32.80 -32.27
CA GLN A 79 5.99 -33.72 -33.26
C GLN A 79 7.47 -33.41 -33.58
N ARG A 80 7.84 -32.12 -33.71
CA ARG A 80 9.23 -31.69 -33.96
C ARG A 80 10.14 -31.90 -32.73
N ILE A 81 9.64 -31.63 -31.53
CA ILE A 81 10.32 -31.83 -30.24
C ILE A 81 10.64 -33.31 -30.03
N ALA A 82 9.65 -34.19 -30.23
CA ALA A 82 9.84 -35.65 -30.16
C ALA A 82 10.81 -36.15 -31.24
N ALA A 83 10.72 -35.63 -32.48
CA ALA A 83 11.64 -35.98 -33.56
C ALA A 83 13.10 -35.52 -33.30
N ALA A 84 13.29 -34.41 -32.57
CA ALA A 84 14.58 -33.95 -32.07
C ALA A 84 15.12 -34.79 -30.88
N GLY A 85 14.39 -35.82 -30.47
CA GLY A 85 14.81 -36.76 -29.44
C GLY A 85 14.69 -36.22 -28.01
N PHE A 86 14.01 -35.09 -27.80
CA PHE A 86 13.49 -34.74 -26.47
C PHE A 86 12.35 -35.71 -26.12
N ASN A 87 12.17 -35.98 -24.83
CA ASN A 87 11.11 -36.86 -24.31
C ASN A 87 10.26 -36.18 -23.22
N THR A 88 10.50 -34.90 -22.98
CA THR A 88 9.78 -34.12 -21.96
C THR A 88 9.66 -32.67 -22.43
N ILE A 89 8.54 -32.04 -22.13
CA ILE A 89 8.38 -30.58 -22.21
C ILE A 89 8.22 -30.02 -20.79
N ARG A 90 8.82 -28.86 -20.53
CA ARG A 90 8.55 -28.06 -19.33
C ARG A 90 7.82 -26.80 -19.74
N THR A 91 6.79 -26.45 -18.99
CA THR A 91 6.06 -25.20 -19.17
C THR A 91 6.09 -24.40 -17.87
N TRP A 92 5.67 -23.13 -17.92
CA TRP A 92 5.45 -22.28 -16.74
C TRP A 92 3.97 -22.09 -16.42
N ARG A 93 3.10 -22.32 -17.41
CA ARG A 93 1.63 -22.31 -17.27
C ARG A 93 1.04 -23.71 -17.52
N PRO A 94 -0.12 -24.03 -16.91
CA PRO A 94 -0.81 -25.28 -17.12
C PRO A 94 -1.21 -25.47 -18.60
N LEU A 95 -0.92 -26.64 -19.17
CA LEU A 95 -1.40 -27.02 -20.51
C LEU A 95 -2.86 -27.49 -20.40
N PRO A 96 -3.78 -27.07 -21.29
CA PRO A 96 -5.15 -27.56 -21.27
C PRO A 96 -5.20 -29.09 -21.50
N PRO A 97 -6.26 -29.80 -21.07
CA PRO A 97 -6.33 -31.26 -21.14
C PRO A 97 -6.03 -31.82 -22.54
N GLU A 98 -6.54 -31.15 -23.57
CA GLU A 98 -6.36 -31.52 -24.97
C GLU A 98 -4.89 -31.41 -25.41
N ALA A 99 -4.14 -30.45 -24.87
CA ALA A 99 -2.72 -30.32 -25.12
C ALA A 99 -1.89 -31.39 -24.37
N LEU A 100 -2.33 -31.80 -23.17
CA LEU A 100 -1.73 -32.93 -22.45
C LEU A 100 -1.95 -34.24 -23.22
N GLU A 101 -3.14 -34.47 -23.77
CA GLU A 101 -3.43 -35.61 -24.65
C GLU A 101 -2.62 -35.58 -25.94
N LEU A 102 -2.42 -34.41 -26.56
CA LEU A 102 -1.54 -34.27 -27.73
C LEU A 102 -0.07 -34.57 -27.38
N ALA A 103 0.43 -34.10 -26.23
CA ALA A 103 1.76 -34.46 -25.77
C ALA A 103 1.92 -35.97 -25.57
N ASP A 104 0.92 -36.64 -24.97
CA ASP A 104 0.88 -38.10 -24.80
C ASP A 104 0.91 -38.84 -26.16
N GLN A 105 0.08 -38.41 -27.12
CA GLN A 105 0.05 -38.94 -28.48
C GLN A 105 1.36 -38.77 -29.25
N ARG A 106 2.23 -37.83 -28.84
CA ARG A 106 3.59 -37.64 -29.37
C ARG A 106 4.69 -38.31 -28.53
N GLY A 107 4.33 -39.01 -27.45
CA GLY A 107 5.26 -39.70 -26.55
C GLY A 107 6.08 -38.75 -25.67
N LEU A 108 5.51 -37.58 -25.34
CA LEU A 108 6.15 -36.57 -24.51
C LEU A 108 5.56 -36.57 -23.10
N MET A 109 6.43 -36.69 -22.11
CA MET A 109 6.09 -36.40 -20.72
C MET A 109 6.05 -34.88 -20.49
N VAL A 110 5.37 -34.44 -19.43
CA VAL A 110 5.22 -33.00 -19.10
C VAL A 110 5.71 -32.72 -17.68
N LEU A 111 6.64 -31.76 -17.55
CA LEU A 111 6.93 -31.06 -16.29
C LEU A 111 6.00 -29.85 -16.23
N GLN A 112 4.86 -30.01 -15.57
CA GLN A 112 3.75 -29.07 -15.69
C GLN A 112 3.94 -27.88 -14.75
N GLY A 113 4.34 -26.73 -15.27
CA GLY A 113 4.50 -25.50 -14.48
C GLY A 113 3.18 -24.91 -14.04
N LEU A 114 3.05 -24.68 -12.74
CA LEU A 114 1.94 -24.00 -12.10
C LEU A 114 2.46 -22.67 -11.52
N TRP A 115 2.33 -21.61 -12.31
CA TRP A 115 2.78 -20.27 -11.95
C TRP A 115 2.05 -19.70 -10.72
N PHE A 116 2.82 -19.07 -9.85
CA PHE A 116 2.35 -18.05 -8.92
C PHE A 116 3.32 -16.86 -8.97
N ASP A 117 2.88 -15.68 -8.55
CA ASP A 117 3.73 -14.50 -8.54
C ASP A 117 4.92 -14.68 -7.57
N PRO A 118 6.18 -14.71 -8.08
CA PRO A 118 7.36 -14.92 -7.24
C PRO A 118 7.65 -13.75 -6.30
N SER A 119 7.05 -12.58 -6.52
CA SER A 119 7.24 -11.35 -5.75
C SER A 119 6.29 -11.19 -4.54
N SER A 120 5.35 -12.13 -4.39
CA SER A 120 4.28 -12.11 -3.39
C SER A 120 4.76 -12.06 -1.94
N ASN A 121 3.92 -11.55 -1.03
CA ASN A 121 4.22 -11.55 0.41
C ASN A 121 3.90 -12.91 1.05
N PHE A 122 4.89 -13.77 1.13
CA PHE A 122 4.76 -15.12 1.69
C PHE A 122 4.58 -15.15 3.23
N SER A 123 4.68 -14.01 3.93
CA SER A 123 4.37 -13.92 5.38
C SER A 123 2.89 -13.62 5.69
N SER A 124 2.06 -13.35 4.68
CA SER A 124 0.64 -13.02 4.86
C SER A 124 -0.25 -14.22 4.56
N ASP A 125 -1.01 -14.69 5.54
CA ASP A 125 -1.94 -15.82 5.38
C ASP A 125 -2.91 -15.61 4.19
N ALA A 126 -3.46 -14.40 4.04
CA ALA A 126 -4.37 -14.06 2.94
C ALA A 126 -3.69 -14.12 1.56
N ALA A 127 -2.41 -13.74 1.47
CA ALA A 127 -1.64 -13.82 0.22
C ALA A 127 -1.25 -15.27 -0.11
N GLN A 128 -0.87 -16.06 0.91
CA GLN A 128 -0.64 -17.50 0.74
C GLN A 128 -1.91 -18.21 0.23
N ASP A 129 -3.07 -17.93 0.82
CA ASP A 129 -4.34 -18.57 0.47
C ASP A 129 -4.75 -18.28 -0.99
N ALA A 130 -4.52 -17.05 -1.46
CA ALA A 130 -4.75 -16.65 -2.84
C ALA A 130 -3.88 -17.42 -3.86
N ILE A 131 -2.70 -17.91 -3.45
CA ILE A 131 -1.81 -18.75 -4.28
C ILE A 131 -2.20 -20.24 -4.19
N LEU A 132 -2.54 -20.71 -2.98
CA LEU A 132 -2.80 -22.13 -2.71
C LEU A 132 -4.06 -22.64 -3.43
N GLU A 133 -5.13 -21.85 -3.48
CA GLU A 133 -6.42 -22.30 -4.03
C GLU A 133 -6.41 -22.50 -5.57
N PRO A 134 -5.84 -21.61 -6.40
CA PRO A 134 -5.66 -21.88 -7.84
C PRO A 134 -4.79 -23.10 -8.12
N ILE A 135 -3.68 -23.27 -7.40
CA ILE A 135 -2.79 -24.43 -7.54
C ILE A 135 -3.52 -25.72 -7.18
N ARG A 136 -4.31 -25.71 -6.09
CA ARG A 136 -5.14 -26.85 -5.68
C ARG A 136 -6.13 -27.25 -6.77
N LYS A 137 -6.87 -26.30 -7.35
CA LYS A 137 -7.82 -26.56 -8.46
C LYS A 137 -7.14 -27.13 -9.69
N GLU A 138 -5.95 -26.66 -10.00
CA GLU A 138 -5.18 -27.11 -11.16
C GLU A 138 -4.62 -28.53 -10.95
N LEU A 139 -4.09 -28.84 -9.76
CA LEU A 139 -3.68 -30.21 -9.40
C LEU A 139 -4.85 -31.20 -9.44
N GLU A 140 -6.06 -30.79 -9.02
CA GLU A 140 -7.29 -31.57 -9.21
C GLU A 140 -7.59 -31.84 -10.69
N ARG A 141 -7.35 -30.87 -11.58
CA ARG A 141 -7.53 -31.03 -13.04
C ARG A 141 -6.52 -31.99 -13.67
N LEU A 142 -5.32 -32.11 -13.12
CA LEU A 142 -4.29 -33.03 -13.64
C LEU A 142 -4.57 -34.51 -13.33
N LYS A 143 -5.56 -34.83 -12.50
CA LYS A 143 -5.93 -36.22 -12.16
C LYS A 143 -6.34 -37.01 -13.40
N GLY A 144 -5.64 -38.12 -13.66
CA GLY A 144 -5.83 -38.96 -14.85
C GLY A 144 -4.97 -38.58 -16.06
N HIS A 145 -4.18 -37.50 -16.00
CA HIS A 145 -3.11 -37.21 -16.95
C HIS A 145 -1.79 -37.83 -16.45
N ASP A 146 -1.59 -39.09 -16.79
CA ASP A 146 -0.44 -39.90 -16.35
C ASP A 146 0.89 -39.49 -17.02
N ASN A 147 0.82 -38.80 -18.17
CA ASN A 147 1.99 -38.27 -18.87
C ASN A 147 2.59 -37.00 -18.22
N VAL A 148 1.96 -36.45 -17.18
CA VAL A 148 2.55 -35.36 -16.37
C VAL A 148 3.51 -35.97 -15.32
N LEU A 149 4.81 -35.91 -15.60
CA LEU A 149 5.89 -36.50 -14.82
C LEU A 149 6.00 -35.91 -13.41
N ALA A 150 5.86 -34.59 -13.31
CA ALA A 150 5.78 -33.85 -12.05
C ALA A 150 5.08 -32.49 -12.27
N ALA A 151 4.41 -31.99 -11.24
CA ALA A 151 3.94 -30.60 -11.19
C ALA A 151 5.05 -29.70 -10.61
N VAL A 152 5.40 -28.63 -11.33
CA VAL A 152 6.42 -27.66 -10.92
C VAL A 152 5.70 -26.44 -10.36
N LEU A 153 5.65 -26.32 -9.04
CA LEU A 153 4.88 -25.31 -8.32
C LEU A 153 5.74 -24.06 -8.11
N GLY A 154 5.46 -23.00 -8.86
CA GLY A 154 6.27 -21.78 -8.89
C GLY A 154 7.61 -21.92 -9.60
N ASN A 155 8.15 -20.77 -9.97
CA ASN A 155 9.44 -20.60 -10.61
C ASN A 155 10.13 -19.41 -9.93
N GLU A 156 11.35 -19.60 -9.45
CA GLU A 156 12.28 -18.54 -9.02
C GLU A 156 11.65 -17.48 -8.12
N ILE A 157 11.36 -17.84 -6.87
CA ILE A 157 10.91 -16.85 -5.87
C ILE A 157 11.87 -15.67 -5.87
N ALA A 158 11.31 -14.46 -5.87
CA ALA A 158 12.09 -13.24 -6.01
C ALA A 158 12.84 -12.96 -4.69
N VAL A 159 14.13 -12.63 -4.78
CA VAL A 159 15.00 -12.43 -3.61
C VAL A 159 14.45 -11.33 -2.67
N ASP A 160 13.95 -10.24 -3.24
CA ASP A 160 13.32 -9.14 -2.53
C ASP A 160 12.05 -9.61 -1.78
N ALA A 161 11.31 -10.57 -2.31
CA ALA A 161 10.14 -11.16 -1.65
C ALA A 161 10.54 -12.05 -0.46
N VAL A 162 11.65 -12.79 -0.55
CA VAL A 162 12.22 -13.51 0.61
C VAL A 162 12.75 -12.53 1.65
N SER A 163 13.38 -11.43 1.22
CA SER A 163 13.84 -10.34 2.09
C SER A 163 12.68 -9.70 2.87
N ARG A 164 11.59 -9.31 2.18
CA ARG A 164 10.37 -8.76 2.79
C ARG A 164 9.62 -9.74 3.69
N SER A 165 9.51 -11.00 3.28
CA SER A 165 8.67 -12.01 3.96
C SER A 165 9.40 -12.73 5.10
N GLY A 166 10.73 -12.65 5.14
CA GLY A 166 11.57 -13.48 6.00
C GLY A 166 11.70 -14.91 5.50
N VAL A 167 12.86 -15.53 5.76
CA VAL A 167 13.14 -16.93 5.39
C VAL A 167 12.09 -17.88 5.99
N ASP A 168 11.78 -17.75 7.28
CA ASP A 168 10.79 -18.58 7.97
C ASP A 168 9.38 -18.47 7.34
N GLY A 169 9.01 -17.29 6.84
CA GLY A 169 7.75 -17.07 6.14
C GLY A 169 7.70 -17.80 4.80
N VAL A 170 8.77 -17.71 4.00
CA VAL A 170 8.89 -18.40 2.71
C VAL A 170 8.98 -19.92 2.87
N GLU A 171 9.79 -20.41 3.81
CA GLU A 171 9.89 -21.85 4.09
C GLU A 171 8.58 -22.42 4.65
N GLY A 172 7.90 -21.66 5.53
CA GLY A 172 6.56 -21.96 6.01
C GLY A 172 5.54 -22.08 4.87
N PHE A 173 5.53 -21.12 3.95
CA PHE A 173 4.71 -21.15 2.75
C PHE A 173 5.04 -22.34 1.84
N LEU A 174 6.31 -22.57 1.49
CA LEU A 174 6.73 -23.68 0.62
C LEU A 174 6.35 -25.04 1.22
N LYS A 175 6.44 -25.19 2.55
CA LYS A 175 5.98 -26.39 3.27
C LYS A 175 4.45 -26.54 3.20
N ARG A 176 3.70 -25.46 3.40
CA ARG A 176 2.23 -25.43 3.30
C ARG A 176 1.75 -25.74 1.87
N LEU A 177 2.43 -25.21 0.86
CA LEU A 177 2.21 -25.47 -0.56
C LEU A 177 2.43 -26.95 -0.90
N ALA A 178 3.54 -27.54 -0.46
CA ALA A 178 3.79 -28.97 -0.64
C ALA A 178 2.73 -29.85 0.04
N GLN A 179 2.30 -29.49 1.26
CA GLN A 179 1.24 -30.19 1.99
C GLN A 179 -0.12 -30.11 1.25
N GLN A 180 -0.52 -28.92 0.79
CA GLN A 180 -1.77 -28.74 0.04
C GLN A 180 -1.74 -29.47 -1.31
N ALA A 181 -0.61 -29.45 -2.01
CA ALA A 181 -0.46 -30.16 -3.27
C ALA A 181 -0.61 -31.68 -3.10
N LYS A 182 0.00 -32.25 -2.05
CA LYS A 182 -0.16 -33.67 -1.68
C LYS A 182 -1.55 -34.01 -1.14
N ALA A 183 -2.28 -33.05 -0.59
CA ALA A 183 -3.68 -33.24 -0.19
C ALA A 183 -4.63 -33.29 -1.41
N ALA A 184 -4.33 -32.50 -2.45
CA ALA A 184 -5.09 -32.50 -3.70
C ALA A 184 -4.82 -33.76 -4.53
N ASP A 185 -3.58 -34.02 -4.95
CA ASP A 185 -3.17 -35.21 -5.70
C ASP A 185 -2.02 -35.93 -4.98
N PRO A 186 -2.31 -36.88 -4.07
CA PRO A 186 -1.27 -37.61 -3.31
C PRO A 186 -0.29 -38.39 -4.18
N ALA A 187 -0.70 -38.78 -5.40
CA ALA A 187 0.12 -39.53 -6.34
C ALA A 187 1.04 -38.64 -7.18
N ARG A 188 0.77 -37.33 -7.29
CA ARG A 188 1.58 -36.41 -8.09
C ARG A 188 2.93 -36.17 -7.44
N PHE A 189 4.00 -36.30 -8.21
CA PHE A 189 5.31 -35.78 -7.82
C PHE A 189 5.34 -34.25 -7.97
N ILE A 190 5.89 -33.57 -6.97
CA ILE A 190 6.01 -32.11 -6.94
C ILE A 190 7.47 -31.66 -6.90
N ALA A 191 7.74 -30.58 -7.62
CA ALA A 191 8.98 -29.83 -7.62
C ALA A 191 8.66 -28.34 -7.40
N HIS A 192 9.61 -27.59 -6.86
CA HIS A 192 9.66 -26.13 -7.01
C HIS A 192 10.88 -25.83 -7.89
N ALA A 193 10.72 -25.05 -8.96
CA ALA A 193 11.85 -24.60 -9.76
C ALA A 193 12.54 -23.45 -9.02
N ASN A 194 13.48 -23.80 -8.15
CA ASN A 194 14.28 -22.82 -7.42
C ASN A 194 15.43 -22.30 -8.31
N TRP A 195 16.11 -21.24 -7.89
CA TRP A 195 17.32 -20.73 -8.54
C TRP A 195 18.48 -20.60 -7.56
N VAL A 196 19.69 -20.45 -8.12
CA VAL A 196 20.95 -20.60 -7.39
C VAL A 196 21.10 -19.64 -6.19
N PRO A 197 20.80 -18.33 -6.27
CA PRO A 197 20.89 -17.43 -5.12
C PRO A 197 20.04 -17.83 -3.91
N LEU A 198 18.94 -18.55 -4.12
CA LEU A 198 18.05 -19.05 -3.08
C LEU A 198 18.23 -20.55 -2.80
N ALA A 199 19.38 -21.13 -3.18
CA ALA A 199 19.66 -22.54 -2.93
C ALA A 199 19.64 -22.92 -1.44
N PHE A 200 19.79 -21.98 -0.52
CA PHE A 200 19.72 -22.24 0.93
C PHE A 200 18.30 -22.60 1.44
N LEU A 201 17.23 -22.31 0.68
CA LEU A 201 15.85 -22.55 1.12
C LEU A 201 15.55 -24.04 1.37
N ASN A 202 14.99 -24.32 2.55
CA ASN A 202 14.69 -25.66 3.05
C ASN A 202 13.52 -26.31 2.28
N THR A 203 13.85 -27.20 1.33
CA THR A 203 12.88 -27.90 0.47
C THR A 203 12.84 -29.44 0.64
N PRO A 204 12.88 -30.02 1.86
CA PRO A 204 12.87 -31.48 2.05
C PRO A 204 11.50 -32.12 1.77
N ALA A 205 10.41 -31.36 1.87
CA ALA A 205 9.04 -31.84 1.63
C ALA A 205 8.70 -32.10 0.14
N TRP A 206 9.63 -31.82 -0.78
CA TRP A 206 9.45 -31.92 -2.23
C TRP A 206 10.09 -33.20 -2.77
N ASP A 207 9.37 -33.93 -3.62
CA ASP A 207 9.81 -35.23 -4.16
C ASP A 207 11.01 -35.09 -5.12
N VAL A 208 11.08 -33.97 -5.83
CA VAL A 208 12.08 -33.68 -6.86
C VAL A 208 12.77 -32.37 -6.51
N ALA A 209 14.11 -32.37 -6.57
CA ALA A 209 14.87 -31.13 -6.56
C ALA A 209 14.99 -30.58 -7.99
N ALA A 210 14.47 -29.38 -8.22
CA ALA A 210 14.56 -28.70 -9.49
C ALA A 210 15.26 -27.35 -9.32
N PHE A 211 16.27 -27.09 -10.13
CA PHE A 211 17.00 -25.82 -10.12
C PHE A 211 17.20 -25.28 -11.53
N ASN A 212 16.85 -24.03 -11.73
CA ASN A 212 17.30 -23.24 -12.87
C ASN A 212 18.78 -22.91 -12.63
N VAL A 213 19.67 -23.35 -13.54
CA VAL A 213 21.12 -23.18 -13.38
C VAL A 213 21.73 -22.81 -14.72
N TYR A 214 22.32 -21.63 -14.76
CA TYR A 214 22.98 -21.10 -15.94
C TYR A 214 24.50 -20.95 -15.69
N PRO A 215 25.36 -21.11 -16.71
CA PRO A 215 26.81 -21.21 -16.51
C PRO A 215 27.52 -19.87 -16.23
N TYR A 216 26.83 -18.74 -16.40
CA TYR A 216 27.39 -17.39 -16.33
C TYR A 216 27.15 -16.68 -14.98
N PHE A 217 26.13 -17.07 -14.22
CA PHE A 217 25.72 -16.43 -12.96
C PHE A 217 25.11 -17.44 -11.98
N PRO A 218 25.24 -17.25 -10.65
CA PRO A 218 26.16 -16.32 -9.96
C PRO A 218 27.62 -16.76 -10.00
N ALA A 219 28.52 -15.98 -9.39
CA ALA A 219 29.95 -16.26 -9.29
C ALA A 219 30.27 -17.60 -8.60
N SER A 220 29.39 -18.11 -7.74
CA SER A 220 29.51 -19.48 -7.21
C SER A 220 29.55 -20.48 -8.36
N VAL A 221 28.65 -20.35 -9.35
CA VAL A 221 28.61 -21.18 -10.57
C VAL A 221 29.74 -20.83 -11.54
N SER A 222 29.88 -19.56 -11.91
CA SER A 222 30.69 -19.17 -13.07
C SER A 222 32.18 -18.96 -12.76
N ARG A 223 32.56 -18.69 -11.50
CA ARG A 223 33.94 -18.36 -11.11
C ARG A 223 34.54 -19.31 -10.08
N THR A 224 33.74 -19.75 -9.09
CA THR A 224 34.23 -20.49 -7.92
C THR A 224 34.15 -22.02 -8.11
N PHE A 225 32.98 -22.59 -8.29
CA PHE A 225 32.83 -24.03 -8.52
C PHE A 225 33.08 -24.42 -9.99
N GLY A 226 32.54 -23.64 -10.93
CA GLY A 226 32.33 -24.07 -12.32
C GLY A 226 31.00 -24.82 -12.45
N PHE A 227 30.29 -24.64 -13.58
CA PHE A 227 28.92 -25.12 -13.82
C PHE A 227 28.66 -26.54 -13.31
N ARG A 228 29.37 -27.55 -13.84
CA ARG A 228 29.17 -28.95 -13.43
C ARG A 228 29.49 -29.20 -11.96
N SER A 229 30.58 -28.63 -11.44
CA SER A 229 30.95 -28.78 -10.02
C SER A 229 29.87 -28.22 -9.09
N TYR A 230 29.18 -27.16 -9.52
CA TYR A 230 28.05 -26.58 -8.80
C TYR A 230 26.81 -27.50 -8.84
N LEU A 231 26.52 -28.11 -9.99
CA LEU A 231 25.50 -29.15 -10.09
C LEU A 231 25.81 -30.36 -9.19
N GLU A 232 27.07 -30.79 -9.11
CA GLU A 232 27.52 -31.84 -8.18
C GLU A 232 27.43 -31.40 -6.71
N HIS A 233 27.59 -30.10 -6.40
CA HIS A 233 27.29 -29.54 -5.08
C HIS A 233 25.79 -29.61 -4.78
N LEU A 234 24.91 -29.05 -5.62
CA LEU A 234 23.44 -29.11 -5.44
C LEU A 234 22.94 -30.55 -5.31
N LYS A 235 23.46 -31.47 -6.13
CA LYS A 235 23.10 -32.90 -6.06
C LYS A 235 23.44 -33.51 -4.70
N ARG A 236 24.56 -33.10 -4.09
CA ARG A 236 25.01 -33.55 -2.77
C ARG A 236 24.27 -32.86 -1.61
N THR A 237 24.00 -31.55 -1.71
CA THR A 237 23.55 -30.73 -0.56
C THR A 237 22.06 -30.41 -0.53
N ARG A 238 21.36 -30.51 -1.67
CA ARG A 238 19.91 -30.21 -1.80
C ARG A 238 19.10 -31.38 -2.36
N ALA A 239 19.70 -32.24 -3.17
CA ALA A 239 19.03 -33.37 -3.83
C ALA A 239 19.54 -34.76 -3.40
N ALA A 240 20.06 -34.88 -2.18
CA ALA A 240 20.47 -36.17 -1.64
C ALA A 240 19.25 -37.11 -1.48
N GLY A 241 19.32 -38.31 -2.08
CA GLY A 241 18.26 -39.32 -1.98
C GLY A 241 16.99 -39.05 -2.81
N LYS A 242 17.01 -38.04 -3.69
CA LYS A 242 15.90 -37.71 -4.59
C LYS A 242 16.37 -37.38 -6.01
N PRO A 243 15.48 -37.46 -7.03
CA PRO A 243 15.80 -37.00 -8.37
C PRO A 243 16.19 -35.52 -8.40
N PHE A 244 17.17 -35.21 -9.25
CA PHE A 244 17.65 -33.84 -9.47
C PHE A 244 17.46 -33.49 -10.95
N ILE A 245 16.74 -32.42 -11.23
CA ILE A 245 16.57 -31.87 -12.58
C ILE A 245 17.19 -30.47 -12.62
N VAL A 246 17.99 -30.20 -13.65
CA VAL A 246 18.30 -28.82 -14.05
C VAL A 246 17.09 -28.31 -14.85
N SER A 247 16.19 -27.59 -14.17
CA SER A 247 14.87 -27.23 -14.72
C SER A 247 14.93 -26.17 -15.81
N GLU A 248 16.05 -25.43 -15.88
CA GLU A 248 16.43 -24.58 -17.01
C GLU A 248 17.95 -24.56 -17.14
N VAL A 249 18.44 -24.70 -18.38
CA VAL A 249 19.81 -24.40 -18.80
C VAL A 249 19.79 -23.97 -20.26
N GLY A 250 20.51 -22.91 -20.61
CA GLY A 250 20.50 -22.35 -21.95
C GLY A 250 21.66 -21.40 -22.22
N LEU A 251 21.71 -20.89 -23.46
CA LEU A 251 22.60 -19.80 -23.88
C LEU A 251 21.89 -18.97 -24.95
N SER A 252 21.85 -17.65 -24.77
CA SER A 252 21.28 -16.71 -25.75
C SER A 252 22.18 -16.50 -26.96
N VAL A 253 21.62 -16.32 -28.16
CA VAL A 253 22.35 -15.85 -29.35
C VAL A 253 22.23 -14.35 -29.62
N SER A 254 21.66 -13.60 -28.67
CA SER A 254 21.61 -12.14 -28.72
C SER A 254 23.01 -11.55 -28.89
N ALA A 255 23.11 -10.41 -29.60
CA ALA A 255 24.37 -9.72 -29.81
C ALA A 255 24.86 -9.04 -28.51
N ALA A 256 23.94 -8.64 -27.64
CA ALA A 256 24.25 -8.15 -26.31
C ALA A 256 24.45 -9.28 -25.30
N SER A 257 25.06 -8.95 -24.17
CA SER A 257 25.19 -9.85 -23.01
C SER A 257 24.40 -9.38 -21.79
N GLY A 258 23.55 -8.35 -21.93
CA GLY A 258 22.82 -7.74 -20.82
C GLY A 258 23.77 -7.31 -19.68
N ASN A 259 23.36 -7.54 -18.43
CA ASN A 259 24.17 -7.24 -17.26
C ASN A 259 25.24 -8.31 -16.94
N HIS A 260 25.17 -9.49 -17.59
CA HIS A 260 25.89 -10.69 -17.17
C HIS A 260 26.77 -11.24 -18.29
N ALA A 261 28.09 -11.14 -18.13
CA ALA A 261 29.05 -11.59 -19.13
C ALA A 261 28.87 -13.08 -19.48
N GLY A 262 28.39 -13.36 -20.69
CA GLY A 262 28.07 -14.71 -21.17
C GLY A 262 26.60 -15.12 -21.11
N TYR A 263 25.69 -14.24 -20.65
CA TYR A 263 24.23 -14.42 -20.77
C TYR A 263 23.83 -14.51 -22.25
N GLY A 264 24.22 -13.49 -23.02
CA GLY A 264 24.27 -13.49 -24.48
C GLY A 264 25.67 -13.17 -25.02
N GLY A 265 25.75 -12.70 -26.26
CA GLY A 265 26.99 -12.46 -27.01
C GLY A 265 27.54 -13.71 -27.72
N HIS A 266 26.74 -14.76 -27.87
CA HIS A 266 27.13 -16.00 -28.56
C HIS A 266 26.63 -15.98 -30.01
N SER A 267 27.44 -16.41 -30.98
CA SER A 267 26.92 -16.74 -32.30
C SER A 267 26.07 -18.03 -32.25
N PRO A 268 25.19 -18.31 -33.23
CA PRO A 268 24.46 -19.59 -33.31
C PRO A 268 25.38 -20.83 -33.33
N GLN A 269 26.63 -20.70 -33.80
CA GLN A 269 27.64 -21.74 -33.72
C GLN A 269 28.25 -21.87 -32.32
N ALA A 270 28.49 -20.75 -31.63
CA ALA A 270 28.96 -20.76 -30.24
C ALA A 270 27.89 -21.31 -29.29
N GLN A 271 26.62 -20.96 -29.49
CA GLN A 271 25.47 -21.57 -28.79
C GLN A 271 25.46 -23.07 -29.04
N ARG A 272 25.51 -23.54 -30.30
CA ARG A 272 25.57 -24.97 -30.65
C ARG A 272 26.66 -25.71 -29.87
N ASP A 273 27.90 -25.22 -29.92
CA ASP A 273 29.05 -25.94 -29.38
C ASP A 273 29.08 -25.93 -27.85
N ARG A 274 28.73 -24.81 -27.23
CA ARG A 274 28.69 -24.69 -25.76
C ARG A 274 27.46 -25.36 -25.16
N LEU A 275 26.28 -25.26 -25.77
CA LEU A 275 25.05 -25.85 -25.24
C LEU A 275 25.13 -27.38 -25.22
N VAL A 276 25.77 -28.01 -26.21
CA VAL A 276 26.05 -29.46 -26.18
C VAL A 276 27.01 -29.84 -25.04
N ALA A 277 28.00 -29.01 -24.72
CA ALA A 277 28.90 -29.24 -23.59
C ALA A 277 28.17 -29.11 -22.23
N LEU A 278 27.34 -28.07 -22.07
CA LEU A 278 26.48 -27.89 -20.89
C LEU A 278 25.52 -29.07 -20.72
N TRP A 279 24.93 -29.55 -21.81
CA TRP A 279 24.05 -30.71 -21.81
C TRP A 279 24.78 -31.99 -21.38
N ASP A 280 26.03 -32.20 -21.82
CA ASP A 280 26.87 -33.30 -21.32
C ASP A 280 27.14 -33.16 -19.82
N ASP A 281 27.51 -31.97 -19.36
CA ASP A 281 27.83 -31.64 -17.97
C ASP A 281 26.64 -31.83 -17.02
N VAL A 282 25.41 -31.51 -17.44
CA VAL A 282 24.17 -31.83 -16.69
C VAL A 282 24.13 -33.32 -16.37
N PHE A 283 24.27 -34.18 -17.37
CA PHE A 283 24.26 -35.63 -17.15
C PHE A 283 25.51 -36.14 -16.41
N GLN A 284 26.66 -35.48 -16.55
CA GLN A 284 27.89 -35.87 -15.84
C GLN A 284 27.85 -35.49 -14.35
N SER A 285 27.04 -34.51 -13.96
CA SER A 285 26.82 -34.15 -12.55
C SER A 285 26.06 -35.21 -11.74
N GLY A 286 25.43 -36.17 -12.41
CA GLY A 286 24.52 -37.13 -11.78
C GLY A 286 23.08 -36.64 -11.66
N ALA A 287 22.70 -35.57 -12.37
CA ALA A 287 21.30 -35.17 -12.53
C ALA A 287 20.49 -36.26 -13.26
N SER A 288 19.26 -36.47 -12.81
CA SER A 288 18.25 -37.38 -13.39
C SER A 288 17.69 -36.82 -14.71
N GLY A 289 18.03 -35.57 -15.03
CA GLY A 289 17.94 -34.98 -16.35
C GLY A 289 18.05 -33.47 -16.34
N GLY A 290 17.69 -32.84 -17.45
CA GLY A 290 17.69 -31.39 -17.61
C GLY A 290 16.63 -30.92 -18.59
N VAL A 291 16.50 -29.61 -18.70
CA VAL A 291 15.59 -28.93 -19.63
C VAL A 291 16.37 -27.83 -20.34
N ILE A 292 16.47 -27.91 -21.67
CA ILE A 292 17.00 -26.81 -22.47
C ILE A 292 16.00 -25.65 -22.42
N PHE A 293 16.42 -24.48 -21.95
CA PHE A 293 15.72 -23.22 -22.16
C PHE A 293 16.24 -22.61 -23.48
N GLU A 294 15.47 -22.59 -24.57
CA GLU A 294 14.10 -23.13 -24.74
C GLU A 294 13.77 -23.49 -26.21
N TRP A 295 12.55 -23.94 -26.50
CA TRP A 295 12.20 -24.41 -27.84
C TRP A 295 12.10 -23.28 -28.87
N ASN A 296 11.30 -22.26 -28.58
CA ASN A 296 11.05 -21.09 -29.44
C ASN A 296 11.84 -19.89 -28.92
N ASP A 297 12.19 -18.94 -29.78
CA ASP A 297 12.46 -17.57 -29.32
C ASP A 297 11.16 -16.95 -28.80
N GLU A 298 11.25 -16.31 -27.65
CA GLU A 298 10.09 -15.80 -26.91
C GLU A 298 10.20 -14.28 -26.78
N TRP A 299 9.86 -13.59 -27.88
CA TRP A 299 9.85 -12.13 -28.08
C TRP A 299 9.08 -11.33 -27.01
N TRP A 300 8.31 -11.99 -26.15
CA TRP A 300 7.56 -11.33 -25.08
C TRP A 300 8.36 -11.13 -23.79
N LYS A 301 9.58 -11.67 -23.70
CA LYS A 301 10.46 -11.63 -22.52
C LYS A 301 11.37 -10.39 -22.53
N ASP A 302 10.76 -9.21 -22.41
CA ASP A 302 11.49 -7.98 -22.02
C ASP A 302 11.91 -8.10 -20.54
N GLY A 303 13.22 -8.14 -20.30
CA GLY A 303 13.82 -8.24 -18.98
C GLY A 303 13.78 -6.97 -18.14
N LYS A 304 13.10 -5.88 -18.56
CA LYS A 304 13.13 -4.59 -17.85
C LYS A 304 11.81 -3.94 -17.45
N ASN A 305 10.66 -4.17 -18.10
CA ASN A 305 9.39 -3.55 -17.65
C ASN A 305 8.14 -4.43 -17.72
N GLY A 306 8.20 -5.65 -18.29
CA GLY A 306 7.01 -6.50 -18.44
C GLY A 306 5.92 -5.88 -19.31
N ALA A 307 6.29 -4.92 -20.16
CA ALA A 307 5.39 -4.05 -20.90
C ALA A 307 5.67 -4.08 -22.41
N THR A 308 4.98 -5.00 -23.09
CA THR A 308 4.49 -4.79 -24.46
C THR A 308 5.50 -4.63 -25.61
N ASP A 309 6.58 -5.42 -25.68
CA ASP A 309 7.34 -5.57 -26.94
C ASP A 309 7.37 -6.98 -27.56
N ALA A 310 6.31 -7.78 -27.33
CA ALA A 310 6.10 -9.02 -28.10
C ALA A 310 6.05 -8.81 -29.64
N GLU A 311 5.95 -7.58 -30.11
CA GLU A 311 5.89 -7.17 -31.52
C GLU A 311 7.27 -7.04 -32.19
N ALA A 312 8.37 -7.00 -31.43
CA ALA A 312 9.74 -6.95 -31.93
C ALA A 312 10.63 -8.04 -31.30
N HIS A 313 11.84 -8.17 -31.81
CA HIS A 313 12.87 -9.08 -31.30
C HIS A 313 14.09 -8.21 -30.99
N ASP A 314 14.28 -7.78 -29.74
CA ASP A 314 15.33 -6.81 -29.41
C ASP A 314 16.69 -7.51 -29.36
N PRO A 315 17.64 -7.21 -30.27
CA PRO A 315 18.99 -7.78 -30.23
C PRO A 315 19.82 -7.32 -29.02
N ASN A 316 19.26 -6.45 -28.15
CA ASN A 316 19.87 -6.01 -26.89
C ASN A 316 19.33 -6.74 -25.65
N ASP A 317 18.18 -7.42 -25.74
CA ASP A 317 17.72 -8.33 -24.69
C ASP A 317 18.24 -9.74 -24.97
N PRO A 318 19.00 -10.38 -24.06
CA PRO A 318 19.39 -11.76 -24.25
C PRO A 318 18.27 -12.78 -24.06
N GLU A 319 17.22 -12.48 -23.29
CA GLU A 319 16.23 -13.48 -22.87
C GLU A 319 15.35 -13.97 -24.04
N GLU A 320 15.04 -13.07 -24.99
CA GLU A 320 14.24 -13.39 -26.18
C GLU A 320 14.96 -14.33 -27.19
N TRP A 321 16.25 -14.59 -27.02
CA TRP A 321 17.12 -15.28 -28.01
C TRP A 321 17.67 -16.63 -27.53
N PHE A 322 17.02 -17.26 -26.54
CA PHE A 322 17.38 -18.60 -26.04
C PHE A 322 16.87 -19.76 -26.92
N GLY A 323 15.98 -19.48 -27.89
CA GLY A 323 15.29 -20.50 -28.66
C GLY A 323 16.20 -21.41 -29.49
N LEU A 324 15.81 -22.68 -29.59
CA LEU A 324 16.30 -23.60 -30.62
C LEU A 324 15.65 -23.32 -31.99
N ILE A 325 14.52 -22.61 -32.00
CA ILE A 325 13.72 -22.19 -33.15
C ILE A 325 13.59 -20.66 -33.13
N GLU A 326 14.03 -19.98 -34.20
CA GLU A 326 13.97 -18.51 -34.33
C GLU A 326 12.88 -18.06 -35.30
N PHE A 327 12.28 -16.89 -35.06
CA PHE A 327 11.29 -16.31 -35.97
C PHE A 327 11.93 -15.17 -36.78
N PRO A 328 11.98 -15.24 -38.13
CA PRO A 328 12.62 -14.19 -38.93
C PRO A 328 11.87 -12.84 -38.95
N SER A 329 10.57 -12.86 -38.70
CA SER A 329 9.71 -11.67 -38.54
C SER A 329 8.41 -12.06 -37.84
N LYS A 330 7.64 -11.07 -37.37
CA LYS A 330 6.43 -11.32 -36.59
C LYS A 330 5.28 -12.01 -37.34
N GLU A 331 5.30 -11.95 -38.67
CA GLU A 331 4.35 -12.64 -39.54
C GLU A 331 4.58 -14.17 -39.60
N HIS A 332 5.71 -14.66 -39.08
CA HIS A 332 6.06 -16.08 -39.10
C HIS A 332 5.42 -16.85 -37.94
N THR A 333 4.46 -17.71 -38.26
CA THR A 333 3.92 -18.73 -37.33
C THR A 333 4.76 -20.01 -37.29
N GLU A 334 5.71 -20.16 -38.22
CA GLU A 334 6.71 -21.24 -38.26
C GLU A 334 8.12 -20.65 -38.15
N GLY A 335 8.86 -21.03 -37.11
CA GLY A 335 10.24 -20.61 -36.93
C GLY A 335 11.27 -21.57 -37.54
N VAL A 336 12.42 -21.00 -37.87
CA VAL A 336 13.61 -21.63 -38.48
C VAL A 336 14.46 -22.29 -37.40
N ALA A 337 14.97 -23.50 -37.65
CA ALA A 337 15.78 -24.22 -36.68
C ALA A 337 17.24 -23.73 -36.64
N ARG A 338 17.74 -23.41 -35.44
CA ARG A 338 19.15 -23.06 -35.21
C ARG A 338 20.07 -24.28 -35.28
N PRO A 339 21.39 -24.10 -35.56
CA PRO A 339 22.36 -25.19 -35.58
C PRO A 339 22.43 -26.01 -34.29
N ALA A 340 22.09 -25.40 -33.14
CA ALA A 340 21.98 -26.06 -31.84
C ALA A 340 20.97 -27.23 -31.86
N LEU A 341 19.81 -27.07 -32.51
CA LEU A 341 18.79 -28.12 -32.57
C LEU A 341 19.32 -29.40 -33.23
N ALA A 342 20.01 -29.28 -34.36
CA ALA A 342 20.59 -30.42 -35.07
C ALA A 342 21.68 -31.14 -34.25
N ALA A 343 22.52 -30.37 -33.53
CA ALA A 343 23.55 -30.94 -32.67
C ALA A 343 22.95 -31.67 -31.45
N LEU A 344 21.97 -31.05 -30.78
CA LEU A 344 21.21 -31.68 -29.70
C LEU A 344 20.43 -32.91 -30.19
N THR A 345 19.84 -32.87 -31.39
CA THR A 345 19.14 -34.01 -32.01
C THR A 345 20.06 -35.21 -32.17
N SER A 346 21.30 -34.99 -32.65
CA SER A 346 22.31 -36.06 -32.72
C SER A 346 22.75 -36.50 -31.33
N TYR A 347 23.00 -35.55 -30.41
CA TYR A 347 23.42 -35.87 -29.05
C TYR A 347 22.38 -36.73 -28.30
N ASN A 348 21.10 -36.42 -28.44
CA ASN A 348 19.96 -37.09 -27.78
C ASN A 348 19.70 -38.52 -28.30
N GLN A 349 20.32 -38.95 -29.41
CA GLN A 349 20.23 -40.33 -29.90
C GLN A 349 20.90 -41.32 -28.94
N ALA A 350 22.04 -40.95 -28.32
CA ALA A 350 22.76 -41.77 -27.36
C ALA A 350 23.60 -40.90 -26.42
N ILE A 351 23.17 -40.77 -25.17
CA ILE A 351 23.79 -39.98 -24.10
C ILE A 351 24.68 -40.89 -23.25
N LEU A 352 25.95 -40.51 -23.09
CA LEU A 352 26.92 -41.28 -22.30
C LEU A 352 26.84 -40.85 -20.83
N LEU A 353 26.20 -41.66 -20.00
CA LEU A 353 26.01 -41.39 -18.56
C LEU A 353 27.20 -41.84 -17.70
N SER A 354 27.90 -42.89 -18.16
CA SER A 354 29.11 -43.39 -17.53
C SER A 354 30.03 -43.92 -18.63
N PRO A 355 31.36 -43.75 -18.54
CA PRO A 355 32.12 -43.13 -17.45
C PRO A 355 31.91 -41.62 -17.35
N VAL A 356 31.87 -41.13 -16.11
CA VAL A 356 31.82 -39.72 -15.75
C VAL A 356 33.18 -39.08 -16.03
N SER A 357 33.18 -37.97 -16.79
CA SER A 357 34.40 -37.22 -17.14
C SER A 357 35.11 -36.68 -15.89
N GLY A 358 36.45 -36.63 -15.89
CA GLY A 358 37.26 -36.12 -14.78
C GLY A 358 37.36 -37.04 -13.55
N ARG A 359 36.61 -38.16 -13.49
CA ARG A 359 36.83 -39.22 -12.49
C ARG A 359 37.90 -40.21 -12.97
N ARG A 360 38.64 -40.79 -12.02
CA ARG A 360 39.66 -41.81 -12.26
C ARG A 360 39.06 -43.22 -12.18
N TYR A 361 39.52 -44.11 -13.05
CA TYR A 361 39.14 -45.53 -13.11
C TYR A 361 40.40 -46.41 -13.12
N GLN A 362 40.32 -47.63 -12.56
CA GLN A 362 41.47 -48.54 -12.45
C GLN A 362 41.24 -49.86 -13.17
N ASP A 363 40.50 -50.80 -12.60
CA ASP A 363 40.42 -52.17 -13.13
C ASP A 363 39.45 -52.33 -14.31
N ARG A 364 38.37 -51.55 -14.32
CA ARG A 364 37.28 -51.64 -15.29
C ARG A 364 36.67 -50.27 -15.55
N LEU A 365 36.28 -50.05 -16.79
CA LEU A 365 35.60 -48.83 -17.22
C LEU A 365 34.11 -49.15 -17.49
N PRO A 366 33.20 -48.82 -16.56
CA PRO A 366 31.77 -49.02 -16.78
C PRO A 366 31.25 -48.03 -17.81
N VAL A 367 30.63 -48.54 -18.87
CA VAL A 367 29.97 -47.73 -19.89
C VAL A 367 28.47 -47.91 -19.75
N THR A 368 27.75 -46.83 -19.50
CA THR A 368 26.28 -46.78 -19.47
C THR A 368 25.80 -45.67 -20.40
N ILE A 369 24.93 -46.02 -21.34
CA ILE A 369 24.44 -45.12 -22.39
C ILE A 369 22.90 -45.13 -22.36
N TYR A 370 22.29 -43.95 -22.40
CA TYR A 370 20.85 -43.78 -22.54
C TYR A 370 20.52 -43.38 -23.98
N ALA A 371 19.75 -44.21 -24.69
CA ALA A 371 19.55 -44.10 -26.12
C ALA A 371 18.08 -43.93 -26.53
N ALA A 372 17.86 -43.27 -27.66
CA ALA A 372 16.57 -43.20 -28.33
C ALA A 372 16.16 -44.58 -28.86
N GLU A 373 14.85 -44.83 -28.98
CA GLU A 373 14.32 -46.17 -29.31
C GLU A 373 14.71 -46.67 -30.70
N GLY A 374 14.92 -45.74 -31.65
CA GLY A 374 15.40 -46.04 -33.00
C GLY A 374 16.86 -46.53 -33.06
N VAL A 375 17.60 -46.49 -31.95
CA VAL A 375 18.95 -47.09 -31.86
C VAL A 375 18.83 -48.61 -31.75
N ALA A 376 19.37 -49.30 -32.76
CA ALA A 376 19.38 -50.76 -32.86
C ALA A 376 20.76 -51.39 -32.55
N GLN A 377 21.84 -50.60 -32.58
CA GLN A 377 23.17 -51.05 -32.18
C GLN A 377 23.98 -49.90 -31.59
N VAL A 378 24.71 -50.17 -30.51
CA VAL A 378 25.71 -49.27 -29.92
C VAL A 378 27.04 -50.01 -29.83
N ARG A 379 28.14 -49.34 -30.17
CA ARG A 379 29.51 -49.87 -29.99
C ARG A 379 30.44 -48.81 -29.42
N VAL A 380 31.46 -49.25 -28.67
CA VAL A 380 32.44 -48.39 -28.01
C VAL A 380 33.85 -48.97 -28.08
N ARG A 381 34.87 -48.13 -27.88
CA ARG A 381 36.29 -48.53 -27.69
C ARG A 381 37.04 -47.47 -26.89
N VAL A 382 38.13 -47.85 -26.23
CA VAL A 382 39.11 -46.90 -25.69
C VAL A 382 40.27 -46.76 -26.69
N ASP A 383 40.71 -45.54 -26.94
CA ASP A 383 41.80 -45.18 -27.85
C ASP A 383 41.72 -45.89 -29.23
N LYS A 384 42.61 -46.86 -29.45
CA LYS A 384 42.76 -47.64 -30.68
C LYS A 384 42.35 -49.11 -30.51
N ASP A 385 41.73 -49.47 -29.39
CA ASP A 385 41.27 -50.82 -29.12
C ASP A 385 40.13 -51.26 -30.05
N LYS A 386 39.82 -52.56 -30.00
CA LYS A 386 38.73 -53.15 -30.76
C LYS A 386 37.39 -52.59 -30.30
N TRP A 387 36.51 -52.30 -31.26
CA TRP A 387 35.12 -51.97 -30.99
C TRP A 387 34.41 -53.14 -30.31
N LEU A 388 33.82 -52.87 -29.15
CA LEU A 388 32.93 -53.79 -28.42
C LEU A 388 31.49 -53.29 -28.51
N SER A 389 30.55 -54.19 -28.79
CA SER A 389 29.12 -53.84 -28.80
C SER A 389 28.58 -53.74 -27.37
N ALA A 390 27.77 -52.72 -27.11
CA ALA A 390 27.02 -52.63 -25.87
C ALA A 390 25.78 -53.53 -25.91
N THR A 391 25.37 -54.02 -24.74
CA THR A 391 24.17 -54.83 -24.58
C THR A 391 22.99 -53.90 -24.24
N LYS A 392 21.88 -54.00 -24.98
CA LYS A 392 20.63 -53.32 -24.62
C LYS A 392 20.05 -54.02 -23.39
N VAL A 393 19.94 -53.29 -22.28
CA VAL A 393 19.47 -53.82 -20.98
C VAL A 393 17.96 -53.62 -20.84
N ASN A 394 17.43 -52.53 -21.36
CA ASN A 394 16.00 -52.22 -21.39
C ASN A 394 15.66 -51.29 -22.58
N ARG A 395 14.47 -50.66 -22.58
CA ARG A 395 13.97 -49.79 -23.66
C ARG A 395 15.00 -48.74 -24.14
N HIS A 396 15.73 -48.12 -23.20
CA HIS A 396 16.66 -47.01 -23.46
C HIS A 396 18.12 -47.25 -23.03
N GLN A 397 18.38 -48.05 -22.01
CA GLN A 397 19.71 -48.24 -21.46
C GLN A 397 20.51 -49.32 -22.20
N TRP A 398 21.75 -48.96 -22.55
CA TRP A 398 22.77 -49.85 -23.09
C TRP A 398 23.97 -49.87 -22.13
N LYS A 399 24.53 -51.05 -21.86
CA LYS A 399 25.68 -51.20 -20.97
C LYS A 399 26.78 -52.07 -21.57
N VAL A 400 28.02 -51.75 -21.26
CA VAL A 400 29.19 -52.60 -21.48
C VAL A 400 30.24 -52.30 -20.42
N MET A 401 30.97 -53.33 -20.00
CA MET A 401 32.10 -53.19 -19.10
C MET A 401 33.37 -53.34 -19.93
N LEU A 402 34.13 -52.27 -20.11
CA LEU A 402 35.39 -52.33 -20.85
C LEU A 402 36.52 -52.72 -19.88
N PRO A 403 37.34 -53.74 -20.22
CA PRO A 403 38.53 -54.02 -19.44
C PRO A 403 39.51 -52.85 -19.63
N VAL A 404 39.99 -52.28 -18.54
CA VAL A 404 41.17 -51.42 -18.61
C VAL A 404 42.38 -52.34 -18.78
N SER A 405 43.21 -52.07 -19.79
CA SER A 405 44.44 -52.85 -19.97
C SER A 405 45.35 -52.68 -18.75
N PRO A 406 45.89 -53.75 -18.14
CA PRO A 406 46.91 -53.64 -17.09
C PRO A 406 48.21 -52.93 -17.55
N GLN A 407 48.34 -52.67 -18.86
CA GLN A 407 49.44 -51.93 -19.48
C GLN A 407 49.05 -50.49 -19.87
N ALA A 408 47.82 -50.04 -19.55
CA ALA A 408 47.40 -48.67 -19.77
C ALA A 408 48.27 -47.72 -18.93
N LYS A 409 48.81 -46.67 -19.57
CA LYS A 409 49.59 -45.65 -18.86
C LYS A 409 48.65 -44.79 -18.02
N PRO A 410 48.90 -44.55 -16.73
CA PRO A 410 48.10 -43.60 -15.96
C PRO A 410 48.05 -42.23 -16.65
N GLY A 411 46.85 -41.70 -16.86
CA GLY A 411 46.63 -40.50 -17.68
C GLY A 411 45.23 -40.41 -18.28
N GLU A 412 45.06 -39.52 -19.25
CA GLU A 412 43.82 -39.37 -20.03
C GLU A 412 43.80 -40.31 -21.24
N HIS A 413 42.67 -40.99 -21.42
CA HIS A 413 42.36 -41.86 -22.56
C HIS A 413 41.07 -41.41 -23.24
N GLN A 414 40.87 -41.77 -24.51
CA GLN A 414 39.69 -41.36 -25.29
C GLN A 414 38.72 -42.53 -25.50
N LEU A 415 37.59 -42.50 -24.80
CA LEU A 415 36.47 -43.41 -25.05
C LEU A 415 35.67 -42.93 -26.25
N ALA A 416 35.66 -43.69 -27.35
CA ALA A 416 34.82 -43.45 -28.51
C ALA A 416 33.54 -44.31 -28.45
N MET A 417 32.43 -43.75 -28.93
CA MET A 417 31.10 -44.38 -29.00
C MET A 417 30.46 -44.10 -30.36
N GLU A 418 29.80 -45.10 -30.96
CA GLU A 418 28.98 -44.97 -32.16
C GLU A 418 27.64 -45.69 -31.98
N ALA A 419 26.54 -45.05 -32.37
CA ALA A 419 25.19 -45.59 -32.32
C ALA A 419 24.55 -45.62 -33.71
N TYR A 420 23.84 -46.71 -34.04
CA TYR A 420 23.28 -47.00 -35.35
C TYR A 420 21.80 -47.38 -35.28
N ASN A 421 21.06 -47.05 -36.34
CA ASN A 421 19.68 -47.53 -36.51
C ASN A 421 19.63 -48.95 -37.11
N ALA A 422 18.42 -49.52 -37.22
CA ALA A 422 18.21 -50.86 -37.78
C ALA A 422 18.70 -51.00 -39.25
N ALA A 423 18.74 -49.92 -40.01
CA ALA A 423 19.29 -49.86 -41.37
C ALA A 423 20.82 -49.65 -41.41
N ARG A 424 21.52 -49.81 -40.27
CA ARG A 424 22.97 -49.61 -40.09
C ARG A 424 23.49 -48.22 -40.46
N ARG A 425 22.62 -47.20 -40.48
CA ARG A 425 23.04 -45.80 -40.63
C ARG A 425 23.52 -45.28 -39.28
N LEU A 426 24.65 -44.58 -39.26
CA LEU A 426 25.18 -43.91 -38.07
C LEU A 426 24.22 -42.79 -37.66
N LEU A 427 23.78 -42.81 -36.41
CA LEU A 427 22.89 -41.80 -35.81
C LEU A 427 23.69 -40.75 -35.04
N THR A 428 24.70 -41.18 -34.27
CA THR A 428 25.62 -40.29 -33.57
C THR A 428 26.94 -40.99 -33.28
N ALA A 429 28.01 -40.22 -33.17
CA ALA A 429 29.32 -40.64 -32.73
C ALA A 429 29.85 -39.63 -31.70
N LYS A 430 30.48 -40.11 -30.63
CA LYS A 430 30.98 -39.28 -29.52
C LYS A 430 32.36 -39.76 -29.05
N THR A 431 33.13 -38.84 -28.48
CA THR A 431 34.41 -39.10 -27.81
C THR A 431 34.41 -38.44 -26.43
N ARG A 432 34.92 -39.12 -25.41
CA ARG A 432 35.07 -38.58 -24.05
C ARG A 432 36.44 -38.91 -23.48
N GLY A 433 37.11 -37.90 -22.92
CA GLY A 433 38.28 -38.07 -22.07
C GLY A 433 37.92 -38.79 -20.76
N VAL A 434 38.65 -39.86 -20.45
CA VAL A 434 38.50 -40.66 -19.22
C VAL A 434 39.86 -40.78 -18.55
N LEU A 435 39.93 -40.57 -17.23
CA LEU A 435 41.20 -40.68 -16.50
C LEU A 435 41.37 -42.11 -16.01
N ILE A 436 42.54 -42.70 -16.26
CA ILE A 436 42.91 -44.03 -15.79
C ILE A 436 44.09 -43.90 -14.82
N GLY A 437 44.03 -44.61 -13.70
CA GLY A 437 45.07 -44.60 -12.65
C GLY A 437 44.53 -44.55 -11.22
N PRO A 438 45.42 -44.56 -10.21
CA PRO A 438 45.05 -44.59 -8.79
C PRO A 438 44.20 -43.39 -8.37
N GLU A 439 43.31 -43.57 -7.39
CA GLU A 439 42.52 -42.47 -6.81
C GLU A 439 43.42 -41.47 -6.06
N THR A 440 43.05 -40.18 -6.14
CA THR A 440 43.69 -39.09 -5.39
C THR A 440 42.87 -38.81 -4.13
N PRO A 441 43.48 -38.66 -2.94
CA PRO A 441 42.76 -38.25 -1.72
C PRO A 441 42.05 -36.91 -1.93
N LEU A 442 40.77 -36.85 -1.59
CA LEU A 442 39.95 -35.66 -1.76
C LEU A 442 40.15 -34.67 -0.60
N ALA A 443 40.24 -33.38 -0.94
CA ALA A 443 40.18 -32.29 0.02
C ALA A 443 38.73 -31.92 0.35
N ALA A 444 38.48 -31.51 1.60
CA ALA A 444 37.22 -30.98 2.07
C ALA A 444 37.34 -29.47 2.35
N VAL A 445 36.28 -28.72 2.02
CA VAL A 445 36.15 -27.28 2.25
C VAL A 445 34.99 -27.04 3.21
N SER A 446 35.13 -26.07 4.11
CA SER A 446 34.06 -25.61 5.00
C SER A 446 34.13 -24.10 5.19
N ILE A 447 32.97 -23.43 5.31
CA ILE A 447 32.88 -21.98 5.56
C ILE A 447 32.10 -21.72 6.85
N THR A 448 32.52 -20.70 7.59
CA THR A 448 31.87 -20.23 8.83
C THR A 448 31.79 -18.71 8.84
N THR A 449 30.74 -18.16 9.44
CA THR A 449 30.55 -16.71 9.69
C THR A 449 30.36 -16.45 11.19
N ASP A 450 30.58 -15.20 11.62
CA ASP A 450 30.37 -14.80 13.03
C ASP A 450 28.87 -14.71 13.41
N ARG A 451 28.00 -14.53 12.42
CA ARG A 451 26.54 -14.43 12.57
C ARG A 451 25.82 -14.97 11.33
N ALA A 452 24.56 -15.36 11.51
CA ALA A 452 23.67 -15.84 10.44
C ALA A 452 22.59 -14.82 10.02
N VAL A 453 22.34 -13.79 10.85
CA VAL A 453 21.36 -12.72 10.61
C VAL A 453 21.96 -11.37 11.02
N ILE A 454 21.64 -10.32 10.25
CA ILE A 454 21.92 -8.90 10.51
C ILE A 454 20.61 -8.12 10.37
N ASP A 455 20.43 -7.09 11.19
CA ASP A 455 19.37 -6.10 11.05
C ASP A 455 19.96 -4.79 10.51
N VAL A 456 19.45 -4.28 9.38
CA VAL A 456 19.89 -3.02 8.78
C VAL A 456 18.77 -1.97 8.83
N HIS A 457 19.16 -0.75 9.19
CA HIS A 457 18.30 0.43 9.15
C HIS A 457 18.58 1.23 7.86
N THR A 458 19.64 2.04 7.89
CA THR A 458 20.13 2.90 6.80
C THR A 458 21.67 2.97 6.74
N ASN A 459 22.36 2.26 7.64
CA ASN A 459 23.83 2.25 7.75
C ASN A 459 24.39 0.86 7.45
N ALA A 460 25.64 0.83 7.02
CA ALA A 460 26.36 -0.39 6.67
C ALA A 460 26.93 -1.14 7.89
N GLU A 461 26.82 -2.46 7.91
CA GLU A 461 27.20 -3.38 8.99
C GLU A 461 28.16 -4.47 8.50
N SER A 462 29.02 -5.03 9.35
CA SER A 462 30.06 -5.99 8.92
C SER A 462 29.82 -7.45 9.32
N VAL A 463 30.13 -8.36 8.40
CA VAL A 463 30.16 -9.82 8.56
C VAL A 463 31.61 -10.30 8.57
N LYS A 464 31.99 -11.18 9.52
CA LYS A 464 33.30 -11.84 9.52
C LYS A 464 33.14 -13.29 9.08
N TYR A 465 34.06 -13.76 8.23
CA TYR A 465 34.02 -15.12 7.67
C TYR A 465 35.38 -15.83 7.75
N THR A 466 35.34 -17.16 7.79
CA THR A 466 36.52 -18.04 7.73
C THR A 466 36.24 -19.26 6.85
N ILE A 467 37.14 -19.51 5.90
CA ILE A 467 37.18 -20.68 5.02
C ILE A 467 38.30 -21.60 5.52
N ARG A 468 38.05 -22.92 5.61
CA ARG A 468 39.05 -23.94 5.98
C ARG A 468 39.10 -25.05 4.95
N VAL A 469 40.30 -25.54 4.64
CA VAL A 469 40.57 -26.67 3.74
C VAL A 469 41.33 -27.77 4.48
N THR A 470 40.83 -29.00 4.38
CA THR A 470 41.37 -30.19 5.06
C THR A 470 41.49 -31.37 4.11
N ASP A 471 42.28 -32.38 4.48
CA ASP A 471 42.32 -33.67 3.78
C ASP A 471 41.17 -34.60 4.22
N SER A 472 41.12 -35.80 3.63
CA SER A 472 40.14 -36.85 3.95
C SER A 472 40.15 -37.35 5.42
N GLN A 473 41.16 -37.00 6.22
CA GLN A 473 41.28 -37.33 7.64
C GLN A 473 41.01 -36.11 8.55
N GLY A 474 40.70 -34.94 7.96
CA GLY A 474 40.46 -33.68 8.66
C GLY A 474 41.72 -32.89 9.00
N ALA A 475 42.90 -33.29 8.51
CA ALA A 475 44.14 -32.54 8.74
C ALA A 475 44.20 -31.28 7.84
N PRO A 476 44.67 -30.13 8.35
CA PRO A 476 44.69 -28.88 7.59
C PRO A 476 45.68 -28.91 6.42
N LEU A 477 45.23 -28.47 5.24
CA LEU A 477 46.05 -28.39 4.04
C LEU A 477 46.60 -26.97 3.87
N ALA A 478 47.86 -26.77 4.26
CA ALA A 478 48.55 -25.48 4.17
C ALA A 478 48.97 -25.12 2.73
N ASN A 479 48.95 -23.83 2.39
CA ASN A 479 49.32 -23.30 1.07
C ASN A 479 48.57 -23.97 -0.10
N TYR A 480 47.33 -24.42 0.12
CA TYR A 480 46.50 -25.11 -0.86
C TYR A 480 45.71 -24.10 -1.71
N PRO A 481 45.65 -24.23 -3.05
CA PRO A 481 44.94 -23.28 -3.91
C PRO A 481 43.42 -23.40 -3.77
N LEU A 482 42.74 -22.25 -3.70
CA LEU A 482 41.28 -22.17 -3.67
C LEU A 482 40.76 -20.95 -4.47
N TRP A 483 39.51 -21.04 -4.90
CA TRP A 483 38.72 -19.91 -5.38
C TRP A 483 37.63 -19.60 -4.36
N LYS A 484 37.33 -18.31 -4.16
CA LYS A 484 36.24 -17.85 -3.30
C LYS A 484 35.42 -16.76 -3.99
N SER A 485 34.14 -16.68 -3.64
CA SER A 485 33.24 -15.59 -4.01
C SER A 485 32.36 -15.16 -2.84
N ILE A 486 32.04 -13.87 -2.81
CA ILE A 486 30.97 -13.28 -2.00
C ILE A 486 29.97 -12.68 -3.01
N SER A 487 28.70 -13.00 -2.88
CA SER A 487 27.63 -12.50 -3.76
C SER A 487 26.50 -11.91 -2.92
N GLU A 488 26.15 -10.65 -3.17
CA GLU A 488 24.93 -9.99 -2.70
C GLU A 488 23.85 -10.03 -3.81
N PRO A 489 22.64 -10.55 -3.55
CA PRO A 489 21.54 -10.42 -4.46
C PRO A 489 20.68 -9.21 -4.05
N LEU A 490 20.74 -8.16 -4.90
CA LEU A 490 20.04 -6.86 -4.82
C LEU A 490 20.53 -5.87 -3.73
N PRO A 491 20.38 -4.55 -3.96
CA PRO A 491 19.98 -3.87 -5.20
C PRO A 491 21.15 -3.62 -6.17
N HIS A 492 22.39 -3.91 -5.76
CA HIS A 492 23.61 -3.58 -6.52
C HIS A 492 24.38 -4.78 -7.09
N GLU A 493 23.88 -6.01 -6.90
CA GLU A 493 24.45 -7.28 -7.42
C GLU A 493 25.98 -7.37 -7.30
N GLN A 494 26.52 -7.13 -6.10
CA GLN A 494 27.95 -7.10 -5.90
C GLN A 494 28.53 -8.52 -5.78
N GLU A 495 29.26 -8.95 -6.81
CA GLU A 495 29.99 -10.22 -6.82
C GLU A 495 31.52 -10.03 -6.73
N VAL A 496 32.10 -10.37 -5.58
CA VAL A 496 33.55 -10.30 -5.34
C VAL A 496 34.16 -11.69 -5.40
N ALA A 497 34.73 -12.06 -6.55
CA ALA A 497 35.41 -13.35 -6.76
C ALA A 497 36.95 -13.19 -6.80
N SER A 498 37.67 -14.11 -6.14
CA SER A 498 39.14 -14.10 -6.09
C SER A 498 39.74 -15.50 -5.95
N ALA A 499 40.94 -15.69 -6.48
CA ALA A 499 41.78 -16.86 -6.19
C ALA A 499 42.68 -16.57 -4.96
N ALA A 500 42.91 -17.57 -4.14
CA ALA A 500 43.72 -17.45 -2.93
C ALA A 500 44.43 -18.78 -2.59
N ARG A 501 45.24 -18.78 -1.53
CA ARG A 501 45.87 -19.98 -0.96
C ARG A 501 45.71 -19.97 0.55
N THR A 502 45.53 -21.14 1.16
CA THR A 502 45.42 -21.26 2.62
C THR A 502 46.70 -20.89 3.34
N ASP A 503 46.57 -20.40 4.58
CA ASP A 503 47.66 -20.17 5.51
C ASP A 503 48.30 -21.47 6.04
N ALA A 504 49.20 -21.36 7.01
CA ALA A 504 49.86 -22.51 7.65
C ALA A 504 48.91 -23.44 8.44
N ASN A 505 47.71 -22.96 8.78
CA ASN A 505 46.67 -23.69 9.51
C ASN A 505 45.57 -24.23 8.57
N GLY A 506 45.73 -24.12 7.26
CA GLY A 506 44.73 -24.55 6.28
C GLY A 506 43.52 -23.60 6.17
N SER A 507 43.65 -22.33 6.55
CA SER A 507 42.55 -21.36 6.60
C SER A 507 42.77 -20.07 5.81
N ILE A 508 41.67 -19.33 5.58
CA ILE A 508 41.64 -17.91 5.18
C ILE A 508 40.46 -17.26 5.91
N SER A 509 40.67 -16.08 6.49
CA SER A 509 39.60 -15.26 7.10
C SER A 509 39.48 -13.89 6.46
N GLY A 510 38.33 -13.23 6.64
CA GLY A 510 38.09 -11.87 6.17
C GLY A 510 36.86 -11.23 6.80
N GLU A 511 36.62 -9.98 6.42
CA GLU A 511 35.46 -9.19 6.82
C GLU A 511 34.82 -8.58 5.56
N TYR A 512 33.50 -8.41 5.57
CA TYR A 512 32.70 -7.96 4.44
C TYR A 512 31.63 -6.97 4.92
N LEU A 513 31.40 -5.89 4.18
CA LEU A 513 30.53 -4.79 4.58
C LEU A 513 29.21 -4.87 3.80
N VAL A 514 28.11 -5.06 4.53
CA VAL A 514 26.75 -5.22 4.03
C VAL A 514 26.01 -3.89 4.20
N ARG A 515 25.21 -3.49 3.21
CA ARG A 515 24.50 -2.19 3.22
C ARG A 515 22.99 -2.33 3.15
N ASP A 516 22.52 -3.24 2.32
CA ASP A 516 21.13 -3.33 1.90
C ASP A 516 20.47 -4.63 2.41
N PRO A 517 19.14 -4.63 2.61
CA PRO A 517 18.41 -5.80 3.08
C PRO A 517 18.28 -6.86 1.98
N GLY A 518 18.52 -8.13 2.34
CA GLY A 518 18.68 -9.23 1.39
C GLY A 518 19.49 -10.36 2.01
N PHE A 519 20.46 -10.89 1.26
CA PHE A 519 21.28 -12.04 1.65
C PHE A 519 22.75 -11.79 1.27
N VAL A 520 23.68 -12.50 1.89
CA VAL A 520 25.10 -12.50 1.47
C VAL A 520 25.60 -13.93 1.45
N THR A 521 25.90 -14.45 0.26
CA THR A 521 26.35 -15.83 0.08
C THR A 521 27.87 -15.88 -0.12
N PHE A 522 28.54 -16.58 0.80
CA PHE A 522 29.96 -16.88 0.78
C PHE A 522 30.16 -18.28 0.20
N SER A 523 30.99 -18.42 -0.82
CA SER A 523 31.27 -19.69 -1.49
C SER A 523 32.76 -19.89 -1.73
N ALA A 524 33.24 -21.14 -1.63
CA ALA A 524 34.64 -21.47 -1.84
C ALA A 524 34.83 -22.88 -2.37
N ALA A 525 35.76 -23.07 -3.31
CA ALA A 525 36.06 -24.37 -3.91
C ALA A 525 37.55 -24.55 -4.21
N VAL A 526 37.99 -25.81 -4.18
CA VAL A 526 39.38 -26.25 -4.39
C VAL A 526 39.44 -27.28 -5.52
N PRO A 527 40.56 -27.44 -6.25
CA PRO A 527 40.62 -28.40 -7.35
C PRO A 527 40.54 -29.84 -6.84
N LEU A 528 39.76 -30.68 -7.54
CA LEU A 528 39.59 -32.11 -7.23
C LEU A 528 40.91 -32.87 -7.36
N ASP A 529 41.71 -32.49 -8.35
CA ASP A 529 43.08 -32.97 -8.58
C ASP A 529 43.92 -31.74 -9.00
N PRO A 530 45.06 -31.43 -8.33
CA PRO A 530 45.91 -30.30 -8.70
C PRO A 530 46.46 -30.34 -10.14
N GLN A 531 46.50 -31.51 -10.78
CA GLN A 531 46.87 -31.66 -12.19
C GLN A 531 45.69 -31.40 -13.15
N TRP A 532 44.45 -31.47 -12.66
CA TRP A 532 43.20 -31.28 -13.42
C TRP A 532 42.28 -30.25 -12.73
N PRO A 533 42.66 -28.96 -12.68
CA PRO A 533 41.98 -27.93 -11.88
C PRO A 533 40.62 -27.46 -12.42
N ALA A 534 40.13 -28.06 -13.51
CA ALA A 534 38.84 -27.74 -14.13
C ALA A 534 37.65 -28.19 -13.28
N TYR A 535 37.80 -29.29 -12.53
CA TYR A 535 36.77 -29.81 -11.62
C TYR A 535 37.14 -29.48 -10.17
N ARG A 536 36.15 -29.06 -9.39
CA ARG A 536 36.37 -28.48 -8.06
C ARG A 536 35.37 -29.04 -7.04
N ILE A 537 35.82 -29.19 -5.80
CA ILE A 537 34.97 -29.51 -4.65
C ILE A 537 34.92 -28.30 -3.73
N GLY A 538 33.74 -27.98 -3.22
CA GLY A 538 33.52 -26.74 -2.49
C GLY A 538 32.23 -26.72 -1.67
N ASP A 539 32.09 -25.64 -0.93
CA ASP A 539 31.04 -25.40 0.05
C ASP A 539 30.54 -23.94 -0.02
N GLU A 540 29.35 -23.68 0.52
CA GLU A 540 28.73 -22.34 0.55
C GLU A 540 27.89 -22.12 1.81
N THR A 541 27.80 -20.87 2.27
CA THR A 541 26.97 -20.45 3.40
C THR A 541 26.40 -19.05 3.17
N THR A 542 25.23 -18.75 3.75
CA THR A 542 24.50 -17.50 3.53
C THR A 542 24.20 -16.79 4.85
N VAL A 543 24.34 -15.46 4.87
CA VAL A 543 23.92 -14.57 5.97
C VAL A 543 22.68 -13.81 5.53
N PHE A 544 21.67 -13.70 6.39
CA PHE A 544 20.43 -12.96 6.14
C PHE A 544 20.52 -11.51 6.63
N VAL A 545 19.91 -10.56 5.92
CA VAL A 545 19.97 -9.13 6.20
C VAL A 545 18.55 -8.56 6.18
N ARG A 546 18.01 -8.23 7.36
CA ARG A 546 16.60 -7.80 7.52
C ARG A 546 16.47 -6.28 7.48
N GLN A 547 15.48 -5.79 6.72
CA GLN A 547 14.99 -4.43 6.87
C GLN A 547 14.00 -4.36 8.05
N ILE A 548 14.15 -3.38 8.94
CA ILE A 548 13.14 -3.13 9.98
C ILE A 548 12.02 -2.26 9.39
N PRO A 549 10.71 -2.56 9.61
CA PRO A 549 9.64 -2.04 8.75
C PRO A 549 9.33 -0.54 8.89
N VAL A 550 8.82 0.02 7.80
CA VAL A 550 7.94 1.21 7.83
C VAL A 550 6.69 0.88 8.65
N LEU A 551 6.21 1.84 9.44
CA LEU A 551 5.00 1.73 10.26
C LEU A 551 3.78 1.44 9.35
N ARG A 552 3.15 0.27 9.54
CA ARG A 552 1.85 -0.03 8.92
C ARG A 552 0.73 0.62 9.73
N HIS A 553 -0.24 1.20 9.05
CA HIS A 553 -1.39 1.84 9.69
C HIS A 553 -2.17 0.84 10.57
N LEU A 554 -2.48 1.23 11.80
CA LEU A 554 -3.34 0.47 12.72
C LEU A 554 -4.64 1.26 12.90
N PRO A 555 -5.80 0.65 12.61
CA PRO A 555 -7.02 1.41 12.54
C PRO A 555 -7.42 1.98 13.90
N SER A 556 -7.64 3.29 13.95
CA SER A 556 -8.12 3.94 15.17
C SER A 556 -9.54 3.49 15.51
N MET A 557 -9.94 3.67 16.78
CA MET A 557 -11.32 3.41 17.24
C MET A 557 -12.39 4.27 16.54
N TRP A 558 -11.95 5.25 15.75
CA TRP A 558 -12.78 6.13 14.91
C TRP A 558 -12.79 5.69 13.45
N GLU A 559 -11.78 4.95 12.97
CA GLU A 559 -11.73 4.39 11.61
C GLU A 559 -12.56 3.11 11.48
N THR A 560 -12.62 2.25 12.52
CA THR A 560 -13.34 0.97 12.47
C THR A 560 -14.79 1.04 11.96
N PRO A 561 -15.63 2.05 12.31
CA PRO A 561 -16.97 2.16 11.74
C PRO A 561 -17.01 2.78 10.34
N LEU A 562 -15.93 3.36 9.80
CA LEU A 562 -16.00 4.24 8.63
C LEU A 562 -16.28 3.50 7.31
N PRO A 563 -16.93 4.18 6.35
CA PRO A 563 -16.93 3.76 4.95
C PRO A 563 -15.51 3.55 4.42
N SER A 564 -15.29 2.51 3.60
CA SER A 564 -13.95 2.12 3.13
C SER A 564 -13.25 3.19 2.30
N ASP A 565 -14.00 4.03 1.58
CA ASP A 565 -13.52 5.18 0.82
C ASP A 565 -12.99 6.31 1.71
N VAL A 566 -13.61 6.53 2.88
CA VAL A 566 -13.13 7.49 3.88
C VAL A 566 -11.95 6.92 4.67
N ALA A 567 -12.05 5.65 5.07
CA ALA A 567 -10.99 4.93 5.77
C ALA A 567 -9.68 4.87 4.96
N ALA A 568 -9.77 4.61 3.64
CA ALA A 568 -8.61 4.65 2.74
C ALA A 568 -7.92 6.02 2.70
N GLY A 569 -8.64 7.12 2.97
CA GLY A 569 -8.06 8.47 3.08
C GLY A 569 -7.18 8.70 4.31
N LEU A 570 -7.23 7.82 5.31
CA LEU A 570 -6.33 7.85 6.48
C LEU A 570 -5.10 6.93 6.30
N ARG A 571 -5.16 6.01 5.33
CA ARG A 571 -4.14 4.98 5.08
C ARG A 571 -3.01 5.49 4.20
N HIS A 572 -2.04 6.12 4.85
CA HIS A 572 -0.78 6.47 4.20
C HIS A 572 0.25 5.35 4.36
N GLU A 573 0.06 4.26 3.60
CA GLU A 573 0.94 3.07 3.63
C GLU A 573 2.35 3.34 3.07
N THR A 574 2.48 4.37 2.22
CA THR A 574 3.76 4.81 1.63
C THR A 574 3.87 6.33 1.76
N PRO A 575 4.93 6.88 2.37
CA PRO A 575 5.21 8.31 2.36
C PRO A 575 5.41 8.85 0.94
N ALA A 576 4.98 10.08 0.68
CA ALA A 576 5.08 10.73 -0.63
C ALA A 576 6.53 10.92 -1.11
N PHE A 577 7.49 10.98 -0.20
CA PHE A 577 8.93 10.96 -0.46
C PHE A 577 9.69 10.39 0.75
N GLN A 578 10.96 10.05 0.55
CA GLN A 578 11.87 9.65 1.62
C GLN A 578 12.80 10.83 1.99
N LEU A 579 13.02 11.02 3.29
CA LEU A 579 14.03 11.93 3.83
C LEU A 579 15.41 11.29 3.69
N ALA A 580 16.42 12.08 3.31
CA ALA A 580 17.83 11.69 3.34
C ALA A 580 18.35 11.55 4.79
N ASP A 581 17.76 12.28 5.75
CA ASP A 581 18.03 12.17 7.18
C ASP A 581 16.72 12.23 8.01
N PRO A 582 16.06 11.09 8.29
CA PRO A 582 14.84 11.03 9.09
C PRO A 582 15.06 11.26 10.61
N GLY A 583 16.31 11.47 11.04
CA GLY A 583 16.74 11.58 12.44
C GLY A 583 16.83 10.22 13.14
N LYS A 584 17.85 10.04 13.98
CA LYS A 584 18.20 8.77 14.64
C LYS A 584 17.17 8.27 15.64
N GLU A 585 16.31 9.14 16.17
CA GLU A 585 15.40 8.78 17.27
C GLU A 585 13.95 8.63 16.81
N ARG A 586 13.19 7.77 17.49
CA ARG A 586 11.74 7.63 17.28
C ARG A 586 10.97 8.77 17.93
N LEU A 587 11.29 9.03 19.20
CA LEU A 587 10.85 10.18 19.99
C LEU A 587 12.08 11.00 20.37
N VAL A 588 11.99 12.33 20.30
CA VAL A 588 13.09 13.20 20.72
C VAL A 588 12.95 13.51 22.20
N ASP A 589 13.92 13.03 22.97
CA ASP A 589 14.05 13.26 24.41
C ASP A 589 14.86 14.54 24.66
N TYR A 590 14.16 15.67 24.75
CA TYR A 590 14.79 16.97 24.96
C TYR A 590 15.46 17.11 26.34
N GLU A 591 15.08 16.33 27.37
CA GLU A 591 15.75 16.40 28.68
C GLU A 591 17.19 15.82 28.64
N ARG A 592 17.46 14.96 27.65
CA ARG A 592 18.78 14.38 27.40
C ARG A 592 19.72 15.29 26.62
N TYR A 593 19.18 16.20 25.81
CA TYR A 593 19.98 17.10 24.96
C TYR A 593 20.04 18.55 25.45
N GLY A 594 19.29 18.91 26.48
CA GLY A 594 19.23 20.26 27.02
C GLY A 594 18.41 20.34 28.29
N ARG A 595 18.00 21.55 28.67
CA ARG A 595 17.25 21.80 29.91
C ARG A 595 16.12 22.79 29.68
N PHE A 596 14.93 22.43 30.12
CA PHE A 596 13.81 23.36 30.26
C PHE A 596 14.04 24.26 31.46
N ILE A 597 13.87 25.57 31.28
CA ILE A 597 14.01 26.57 32.33
C ILE A 597 12.72 27.38 32.39
N ASP A 598 12.23 27.62 33.61
CA ASP A 598 11.06 28.44 33.91
C ASP A 598 9.78 28.07 33.11
N ALA A 599 9.59 26.76 32.84
CA ALA A 599 8.42 26.21 32.16
C ALA A 599 7.11 26.54 32.91
N GLY A 600 6.06 26.88 32.14
CA GLY A 600 4.82 27.42 32.66
C GLY A 600 4.88 28.92 33.03
N THR A 601 5.97 29.62 32.69
CA THR A 601 6.12 31.07 32.91
C THR A 601 6.52 31.81 31.63
N PRO A 602 6.39 33.15 31.58
CA PRO A 602 6.81 33.95 30.43
C PRO A 602 8.33 34.07 30.27
N ALA A 603 9.10 33.63 31.27
CA ALA A 603 10.57 33.57 31.22
C ALA A 603 11.09 32.25 30.63
N TYR A 604 10.18 31.37 30.14
CA TYR A 604 10.52 30.07 29.60
C TYR A 604 11.59 30.14 28.51
N ARG A 605 12.56 29.23 28.59
CA ARG A 605 13.46 28.90 27.49
C ARG A 605 13.96 27.47 27.62
N TYR A 606 14.44 26.93 26.50
CA TYR A 606 15.15 25.66 26.46
C TYR A 606 16.63 25.90 26.11
N GLU A 607 17.53 25.52 27.00
CA GLU A 607 18.98 25.64 26.80
C GLU A 607 19.53 24.31 26.30
N VAL A 608 19.99 24.27 25.05
CA VAL A 608 20.60 23.08 24.43
C VAL A 608 22.01 22.87 25.00
N THR A 609 22.28 21.69 25.56
CA THR A 609 23.59 21.29 26.07
C THR A 609 24.36 20.38 25.12
N ASP A 610 23.66 19.65 24.23
CA ASP A 610 24.24 18.83 23.17
C ASP A 610 23.57 19.12 21.83
N TRP A 611 24.20 20.03 21.06
CA TRP A 611 23.71 20.45 19.74
C TRP A 611 23.87 19.37 18.67
N GLU A 612 24.93 18.57 18.73
CA GLU A 612 25.22 17.54 17.72
C GLU A 612 24.29 16.35 17.89
N GLY A 613 24.10 15.89 19.13
CA GLY A 613 23.13 14.85 19.47
C GLY A 613 21.70 15.24 19.14
N LEU A 614 21.28 16.47 19.50
CA LEU A 614 19.92 16.93 19.19
C LEU A 614 19.69 17.03 17.68
N SER A 615 20.65 17.61 16.94
CA SER A 615 20.60 17.71 15.48
C SER A 615 20.47 16.33 14.82
N ALA A 616 21.23 15.34 15.30
CA ALA A 616 21.15 13.97 14.82
C ALA A 616 19.87 13.23 15.25
N ALA A 617 19.21 13.64 16.34
CA ALA A 617 17.97 13.03 16.82
C ALA A 617 16.74 13.47 16.00
N VAL A 618 16.65 14.78 15.69
CA VAL A 618 15.48 15.37 15.04
C VAL A 618 15.33 14.95 13.56
N GLY A 619 16.42 14.95 12.79
CA GLY A 619 16.38 14.75 11.33
C GLY A 619 16.34 16.07 10.54
N GLU A 620 16.51 16.01 9.23
CA GLU A 620 16.69 17.20 8.40
C GLU A 620 15.47 18.12 8.31
N GLY A 621 15.71 19.41 8.13
CA GLY A 621 14.67 20.44 8.06
C GLY A 621 14.00 20.72 9.41
N ILE A 622 14.25 19.91 10.44
CA ILE A 622 13.78 20.12 11.81
C ILE A 622 14.91 20.74 12.63
N TYR A 623 14.62 21.84 13.31
CA TYR A 623 15.58 22.56 14.14
C TYR A 623 16.12 21.66 15.27
N PRO A 624 17.44 21.61 15.51
CA PRO A 624 18.49 22.48 14.95
C PRO A 624 19.18 21.99 13.66
N ASN A 625 18.73 20.91 13.02
CA ASN A 625 19.40 20.28 11.86
C ASN A 625 19.11 20.97 10.51
N ALA A 626 19.32 22.29 10.44
CA ALA A 626 19.31 23.03 9.18
C ALA A 626 20.40 22.55 8.20
N GLY A 627 21.50 22.01 8.73
CA GLY A 627 22.60 21.46 7.92
C GLY A 627 22.26 20.15 7.19
N GLY A 628 21.29 19.36 7.69
CA GLY A 628 20.82 18.12 7.06
C GLY A 628 20.29 18.35 5.66
N LEU A 629 19.34 19.29 5.53
CA LEU A 629 18.70 19.64 4.27
C LEU A 629 19.71 20.06 3.18
N SER A 630 20.81 20.72 3.57
CA SER A 630 21.86 21.11 2.62
C SER A 630 22.71 19.94 2.12
N ARG A 631 22.62 18.76 2.74
CA ARG A 631 23.29 17.52 2.30
C ARG A 631 22.38 16.61 1.46
N ASP A 632 21.07 16.83 1.48
CA ASP A 632 20.11 16.09 0.66
C ASP A 632 20.37 16.28 -0.85
N PRO A 633 20.69 15.21 -1.61
CA PRO A 633 20.88 15.28 -3.06
C PRO A 633 19.64 15.77 -3.82
N ALA A 634 18.43 15.44 -3.36
CA ALA A 634 17.18 15.85 -3.98
C ALA A 634 16.92 17.35 -3.76
N PHE A 635 17.19 17.88 -2.56
CA PHE A 635 17.18 19.33 -2.29
C PHE A 635 18.14 20.08 -3.22
N GLN A 636 19.38 19.59 -3.36
CA GLN A 636 20.37 20.21 -4.25
C GLN A 636 19.96 20.14 -5.74
N ALA A 637 19.33 19.04 -6.17
CA ALA A 637 18.79 18.90 -7.52
C ALA A 637 17.62 19.87 -7.76
N ALA A 638 16.67 19.97 -6.83
CA ALA A 638 15.53 20.89 -6.91
C ALA A 638 15.99 22.36 -6.98
N LYS A 639 16.95 22.74 -6.13
CA LYS A 639 17.58 24.07 -6.13
C LYS A 639 18.30 24.38 -7.44
N LYS A 640 19.08 23.43 -7.97
CA LYS A 640 19.79 23.58 -9.26
C LYS A 640 18.82 23.70 -10.46
N ALA A 641 17.64 23.08 -10.36
CA ALA A 641 16.61 23.10 -11.40
C ALA A 641 15.65 24.30 -11.31
N GLY A 642 15.86 25.25 -10.39
CA GLY A 642 14.96 26.41 -10.20
C GLY A 642 13.61 26.08 -9.57
N LYS A 643 13.37 24.83 -9.14
CA LYS A 643 12.07 24.37 -8.61
C LYS A 643 11.66 25.02 -7.27
N LEU A 644 12.54 25.80 -6.65
CA LEU A 644 12.31 26.47 -5.37
C LEU A 644 12.16 27.99 -5.51
N GLU A 645 12.07 28.53 -6.74
CA GLU A 645 11.78 29.94 -7.01
C GLU A 645 10.31 30.29 -6.72
N GLY A 646 10.01 31.56 -6.42
CA GLY A 646 8.66 32.02 -6.02
C GLY A 646 8.49 32.27 -4.52
N ASN A 647 7.27 32.61 -4.08
CA ASN A 647 6.95 32.90 -2.68
C ASN A 647 6.77 31.58 -1.92
N HIS A 648 7.20 31.44 -0.65
CA HIS A 648 7.00 30.19 0.10
C HIS A 648 5.52 29.89 0.36
N TRP A 649 4.66 30.90 0.42
CA TRP A 649 3.22 30.72 0.61
C TRP A 649 2.56 29.94 -0.53
N ASP A 650 3.03 30.11 -1.78
CA ASP A 650 2.57 29.37 -2.96
C ASP A 650 2.83 27.85 -2.85
N PHE A 651 3.80 27.45 -2.02
CA PHE A 651 4.23 26.06 -1.85
C PHE A 651 3.51 25.34 -0.71
N THR A 652 2.79 26.06 0.16
CA THR A 652 2.13 25.51 1.37
C THR A 652 1.26 24.28 1.06
N PHE A 653 0.46 24.38 0.00
CA PHE A 653 -0.49 23.36 -0.43
C PHE A 653 -0.23 22.83 -1.85
N ALA A 654 0.97 23.06 -2.40
CA ALA A 654 1.36 22.50 -3.70
C ALA A 654 1.35 20.96 -3.68
N ASP A 655 1.05 20.34 -4.83
CA ASP A 655 0.90 18.88 -4.96
C ASP A 655 2.20 18.11 -4.64
N ASP A 656 3.34 18.62 -5.11
CA ASP A 656 4.68 18.07 -4.83
C ASP A 656 5.09 18.43 -3.38
N SER A 657 4.70 17.56 -2.45
CA SER A 657 4.96 17.73 -1.02
C SER A 657 6.45 17.70 -0.67
N GLN A 658 7.32 17.10 -1.49
CA GLN A 658 8.77 17.15 -1.29
C GLN A 658 9.31 18.55 -1.60
N ILE A 659 8.88 19.13 -2.71
CA ILE A 659 9.20 20.51 -3.09
C ILE A 659 8.60 21.52 -2.08
N SER A 660 7.39 21.28 -1.56
CA SER A 660 6.84 22.05 -0.43
C SER A 660 7.74 21.99 0.81
N PHE A 661 8.16 20.79 1.23
CA PHE A 661 9.05 20.58 2.37
C PHE A 661 10.38 21.30 2.19
N PHE A 662 11.02 21.13 1.02
CA PHE A 662 12.26 21.82 0.68
C PHE A 662 12.13 23.34 0.71
N LYS A 663 11.03 23.89 0.19
CA LYS A 663 10.78 25.33 0.20
C LYS A 663 10.65 25.84 1.64
N TRP A 664 9.80 25.23 2.45
CA TRP A 664 9.55 25.66 3.84
C TRP A 664 10.77 25.47 4.74
N ALA A 665 11.43 24.31 4.69
CA ALA A 665 12.61 24.04 5.51
C ALA A 665 13.82 24.96 5.16
N SER A 666 13.88 25.48 3.92
CA SER A 666 14.96 26.37 3.48
C SER A 666 14.63 27.87 3.45
N THR A 667 13.37 28.28 3.65
CA THR A 667 12.98 29.70 3.57
C THR A 667 13.50 30.53 4.74
N ASP A 668 13.44 31.86 4.60
CA ASP A 668 13.67 32.83 5.67
C ASP A 668 12.31 33.43 6.05
N GLU A 669 11.89 33.17 7.29
CA GLU A 669 10.59 33.49 7.88
C GLU A 669 10.74 33.34 9.41
N GLU A 670 9.80 33.86 10.20
CA GLU A 670 9.76 33.70 11.66
C GLU A 670 10.00 32.22 12.04
N PRO A 671 10.98 31.91 12.92
CA PRO A 671 11.45 30.52 13.09
C PRO A 671 10.39 29.50 13.52
N GLY A 672 9.42 29.91 14.33
CA GLY A 672 8.29 29.07 14.72
C GLY A 672 7.33 28.82 13.55
N VAL A 673 6.92 29.88 12.84
CA VAL A 673 6.08 29.80 11.63
C VAL A 673 6.73 28.88 10.60
N LYS A 674 8.02 29.10 10.30
CA LYS A 674 8.82 28.26 9.40
C LYS A 674 8.78 26.78 9.82
N GLN A 675 9.09 26.50 11.09
CA GLN A 675 9.16 25.14 11.60
C GLN A 675 7.79 24.44 11.60
N PHE A 676 6.72 25.20 11.87
CA PHE A 676 5.34 24.74 11.83
C PHE A 676 4.88 24.38 10.42
N TYR A 677 5.17 25.21 9.41
CA TYR A 677 4.83 24.87 8.03
C TYR A 677 5.72 23.74 7.47
N THR A 678 6.98 23.64 7.91
CA THR A 678 7.79 22.44 7.65
C THR A 678 7.10 21.19 8.21
N ALA A 679 6.54 21.25 9.42
CA ALA A 679 5.76 20.14 9.99
C ALA A 679 4.49 19.82 9.17
N ILE A 680 3.76 20.84 8.68
CA ILE A 680 2.61 20.64 7.76
C ILE A 680 3.03 19.92 6.47
N THR A 681 4.20 20.21 5.91
CA THR A 681 4.64 19.51 4.68
C THR A 681 5.02 18.05 4.92
N LEU A 682 5.57 17.72 6.09
CA LEU A 682 5.83 16.34 6.51
C LEU A 682 4.53 15.59 6.81
N GLU A 683 3.56 16.25 7.44
CA GLU A 683 2.19 15.78 7.68
C GLU A 683 1.51 15.40 6.36
N ARG A 684 1.45 16.32 5.40
CA ARG A 684 0.88 16.09 4.05
C ARG A 684 1.59 14.98 3.27
N ALA A 685 2.88 14.76 3.52
CA ALA A 685 3.66 13.71 2.90
C ALA A 685 3.48 12.31 3.54
N GLY A 686 2.69 12.16 4.60
CA GLY A 686 2.56 10.90 5.34
C GLY A 686 3.79 10.56 6.21
N LEU A 687 4.69 11.52 6.45
CA LEU A 687 5.87 11.37 7.31
C LEU A 687 5.51 11.67 8.77
N TRP A 688 4.49 10.97 9.29
CA TRP A 688 3.80 11.30 10.55
C TRP A 688 4.72 11.43 11.77
N GLN A 689 5.68 10.51 11.92
CA GLN A 689 6.66 10.56 13.01
C GLN A 689 7.50 11.83 12.95
N GLN A 690 7.97 12.23 11.75
CA GLN A 690 8.78 13.42 11.55
C GLN A 690 7.93 14.70 11.64
N ALA A 691 6.66 14.67 11.24
CA ALA A 691 5.71 15.75 11.51
C ALA A 691 5.54 15.99 13.02
N VAL A 692 5.37 14.92 13.81
CA VAL A 692 5.32 15.01 15.29
C VAL A 692 6.61 15.60 15.86
N LYS A 693 7.80 15.15 15.42
CA LYS A 693 9.09 15.77 15.80
C LYS A 693 9.14 17.26 15.46
N ALA A 694 8.70 17.63 14.26
CA ALA A 694 8.75 19.01 13.77
C ALA A 694 7.82 19.94 14.57
N TYR A 695 6.60 19.50 14.88
CA TYR A 695 5.71 20.22 15.80
C TYR A 695 6.26 20.25 17.25
N GLN A 696 6.91 19.18 17.72
CA GLN A 696 7.54 19.16 19.04
C GLN A 696 8.70 20.18 19.11
N ALA A 697 9.47 20.35 18.02
CA ALA A 697 10.51 21.36 17.93
C ALA A 697 9.94 22.79 18.03
N VAL A 698 8.76 23.07 17.47
CA VAL A 698 8.03 24.34 17.71
C VAL A 698 7.74 24.51 19.21
N LEU A 699 7.20 23.50 19.88
CA LEU A 699 6.87 23.58 21.32
C LEU A 699 8.09 23.83 22.20
N VAL A 700 9.23 23.23 21.88
CA VAL A 700 10.43 23.36 22.70
C VAL A 700 11.17 24.67 22.42
N HIS A 701 11.40 25.02 21.15
CA HIS A 701 12.28 26.13 20.78
C HIS A 701 11.52 27.43 20.49
N TYR A 702 10.30 27.34 19.98
CA TYR A 702 9.53 28.47 19.43
C TYR A 702 8.09 28.59 19.98
N PRO A 703 7.78 28.27 21.26
CA PRO A 703 6.40 28.28 21.73
C PRO A 703 5.81 29.69 21.90
N MET A 704 6.67 30.71 21.86
CA MET A 704 6.31 32.14 21.96
C MET A 704 6.01 32.77 20.59
N SER A 705 6.24 32.04 19.50
CA SER A 705 6.09 32.56 18.13
C SER A 705 4.63 32.87 17.79
N ILE A 706 4.43 33.97 17.06
CA ILE A 706 3.14 34.49 16.63
C ILE A 706 3.16 34.57 15.09
N GLY A 707 2.23 33.86 14.45
CA GLY A 707 1.96 34.00 13.03
C GLY A 707 0.78 34.96 12.79
N TRP A 708 0.56 35.32 11.53
CA TRP A 708 -0.52 36.24 11.13
C TRP A 708 -1.38 35.62 10.03
N THR A 709 -2.69 35.87 10.09
CA THR A 709 -3.64 35.50 9.03
C THR A 709 -3.60 36.49 7.86
N ALA A 710 -3.98 36.05 6.66
CA ALA A 710 -4.13 36.92 5.48
C ALA A 710 -5.39 37.83 5.49
N PHE A 711 -6.09 37.95 6.63
CA PHE A 711 -7.22 38.86 6.79
C PHE A 711 -6.77 40.33 6.82
N ASP A 712 -7.70 41.25 6.57
CA ASP A 712 -7.48 42.70 6.66
C ASP A 712 -8.46 43.31 7.68
N PRO A 713 -8.00 43.79 8.85
CA PRO A 713 -6.61 43.74 9.33
C PRO A 713 -6.17 42.30 9.71
N PRO A 714 -4.85 42.00 9.68
CA PRO A 714 -4.33 40.69 10.08
C PRO A 714 -4.64 40.37 11.55
N THR A 715 -5.07 39.13 11.81
CA THR A 715 -5.27 38.58 13.15
C THR A 715 -4.08 37.69 13.56
N PRO A 716 -3.65 37.71 14.83
CA PRO A 716 -2.53 36.89 15.31
C PRO A 716 -2.98 35.44 15.59
N TRP A 717 -2.05 34.49 15.45
CA TRP A 717 -2.24 33.12 15.91
C TRP A 717 -0.97 32.56 16.57
N TYR A 718 -1.15 31.82 17.67
CA TYR A 718 -0.06 31.38 18.54
C TYR A 718 0.51 30.03 18.09
N VAL A 719 1.69 30.05 17.48
CA VAL A 719 2.22 28.90 16.74
C VAL A 719 2.47 27.70 17.66
N GLY A 720 3.00 27.93 18.86
CA GLY A 720 3.18 26.89 19.87
C GLY A 720 1.87 26.22 20.30
N LYS A 721 0.79 26.99 20.48
CA LYS A 721 -0.53 26.45 20.86
C LYS A 721 -1.09 25.54 19.78
N VAL A 722 -1.02 25.94 18.51
CA VAL A 722 -1.49 25.11 17.38
C VAL A 722 -0.60 23.88 17.16
N ALA A 723 0.72 24.00 17.34
CA ALA A 723 1.64 22.85 17.24
C ALA A 723 1.32 21.75 18.26
N ARG A 724 0.96 22.11 19.50
CA ARG A 724 0.49 21.15 20.52
C ARG A 724 -0.76 20.42 20.06
N ASP A 725 -1.76 21.17 19.61
CA ASP A 725 -3.04 20.60 19.21
C ASP A 725 -2.89 19.69 17.98
N LYS A 726 -2.00 20.03 17.05
CA LYS A 726 -1.57 19.18 15.92
C LYS A 726 -0.95 17.85 16.36
N ILE A 727 -0.01 17.85 17.31
CA ILE A 727 0.60 16.61 17.83
C ILE A 727 -0.48 15.69 18.42
N ILE A 728 -1.38 16.25 19.24
CA ILE A 728 -2.47 15.50 19.87
C ILE A 728 -3.39 14.87 18.81
N ALA A 729 -3.77 15.64 17.79
CA ALA A 729 -4.61 15.16 16.69
C ALA A 729 -3.93 14.05 15.87
N ILE A 730 -2.66 14.19 15.51
CA ILE A 730 -1.90 13.18 14.76
C ILE A 730 -1.78 11.89 15.58
N CYS A 731 -1.36 11.96 16.85
CA CYS A 731 -1.22 10.77 17.70
C CYS A 731 -2.54 9.98 17.80
N ARG A 732 -3.66 10.70 17.98
CA ARG A 732 -5.01 10.13 18.09
C ARG A 732 -5.47 9.38 16.83
N LEU A 733 -5.19 9.95 15.66
CA LEU A 733 -5.65 9.43 14.37
C LEU A 733 -4.69 8.37 13.79
N HIS A 734 -3.43 8.39 14.21
CA HIS A 734 -2.38 7.43 13.86
C HIS A 734 -1.86 6.69 15.12
N PRO A 735 -2.67 5.85 15.77
CA PRO A 735 -2.26 5.15 16.99
C PRO A 735 -1.13 4.14 16.75
N GLU A 736 -0.86 3.72 15.51
CA GLU A 736 0.30 2.92 15.12
C GLU A 736 1.65 3.55 15.48
N LEU A 737 1.69 4.89 15.60
CA LEU A 737 2.88 5.58 16.06
C LEU A 737 3.26 5.14 17.48
N GLY A 738 2.29 4.75 18.31
CA GLY A 738 2.50 4.41 19.72
C GLY A 738 3.11 5.58 20.49
N MET A 739 2.57 6.78 20.26
CA MET A 739 3.06 8.06 20.78
C MET A 739 1.93 8.81 21.49
N ARG A 740 2.25 9.50 22.59
CA ARG A 740 1.32 10.42 23.26
C ARG A 740 2.09 11.60 23.85
N LEU A 741 1.49 12.79 23.80
CA LEU A 741 2.03 14.00 24.42
C LEU A 741 1.49 14.13 25.86
N GLU A 742 2.38 14.24 26.83
CA GLU A 742 2.08 14.41 28.26
C GLU A 742 2.52 15.79 28.77
N ASP A 743 1.81 16.31 29.78
CA ASP A 743 2.14 17.51 30.55
C ASP A 743 2.38 18.81 29.74
N SER A 744 1.96 18.79 28.47
CA SER A 744 2.06 19.92 27.55
C SER A 744 0.90 20.88 27.71
N ARG A 745 1.22 22.18 27.78
CA ARG A 745 0.25 23.27 27.90
C ARG A 745 0.85 24.59 27.39
N VAL A 746 0.15 25.30 26.52
CA VAL A 746 0.51 26.67 26.14
C VAL A 746 -0.68 27.56 26.51
N VAL A 747 -0.50 28.39 27.54
CA VAL A 747 -1.53 29.37 27.95
C VAL A 747 -1.15 30.73 27.40
N ILE A 748 -2.09 31.40 26.76
CA ILE A 748 -2.00 32.84 26.49
C ILE A 748 -2.99 33.52 27.44
N GLU A 749 -2.46 34.42 28.26
CA GLU A 749 -3.26 35.36 29.04
C GLU A 749 -3.51 36.59 28.16
N HIS A 750 -4.75 37.07 28.15
CA HIS A 750 -5.28 38.17 27.32
C HIS A 750 -5.49 37.88 25.81
N GLY A 751 -4.93 36.80 25.27
CA GLY A 751 -4.94 36.46 23.83
C GLY A 751 -6.27 35.98 23.24
N PHE A 752 -7.34 36.73 23.48
CA PHE A 752 -8.66 36.56 22.89
C PHE A 752 -9.08 37.79 22.05
N ASP A 753 -8.21 38.78 21.90
CA ASP A 753 -8.33 39.89 20.94
C ASP A 753 -7.09 39.96 20.03
N ASN A 754 -6.90 41.07 19.30
CA ASN A 754 -5.81 41.25 18.34
C ASN A 754 -4.61 42.07 18.89
N ASP A 755 -4.62 42.48 20.17
CA ASP A 755 -3.60 43.33 20.78
C ASP A 755 -2.49 42.51 21.47
N ILE A 756 -1.60 41.95 20.65
CA ILE A 756 -0.45 41.14 21.10
C ILE A 756 0.50 41.86 22.08
N ALA A 757 0.37 43.18 22.27
CA ALA A 757 1.19 43.93 23.21
C ALA A 757 0.75 43.76 24.68
N ASN A 758 -0.47 43.29 24.92
CA ASN A 758 -0.98 42.98 26.26
C ASN A 758 -0.83 41.50 26.64
N ASP A 759 -0.45 40.65 25.67
CA ASP A 759 -0.41 39.20 25.81
C ASP A 759 0.74 38.66 26.64
N VAL A 760 0.43 37.64 27.44
CA VAL A 760 1.42 36.93 28.25
C VAL A 760 1.33 35.42 27.98
N ILE A 761 2.27 34.92 27.18
CA ILE A 761 2.38 33.50 26.84
C ILE A 761 3.14 32.76 27.95
N ARG A 762 2.59 31.64 28.42
CA ARG A 762 3.16 30.74 29.44
C ARG A 762 3.23 29.31 28.89
N PRO A 763 4.35 28.92 28.25
CA PRO A 763 4.48 27.60 27.65
C PRO A 763 5.09 26.58 28.61
N SER A 764 4.53 25.37 28.58
CA SER A 764 5.07 24.13 29.12
C SER A 764 5.08 23.13 27.95
N PRO A 765 6.24 22.84 27.33
CA PRO A 765 6.28 22.00 26.13
C PRO A 765 5.74 20.58 26.37
N GLY A 766 5.88 20.06 27.59
CA GLY A 766 5.56 18.68 27.93
C GLY A 766 6.60 17.70 27.39
N ARG A 767 6.23 16.42 27.34
CA ARG A 767 7.09 15.34 26.85
C ARG A 767 6.32 14.39 25.93
N MET A 768 7.00 13.83 24.94
CA MET A 768 6.49 12.70 24.17
C MET A 768 6.82 11.40 24.91
N VAL A 769 5.81 10.53 25.06
CA VAL A 769 5.98 9.19 25.65
C VAL A 769 5.61 8.09 24.66
N ASN A 770 6.25 6.93 24.82
CA ASN A 770 5.83 5.71 24.13
C ASN A 770 4.61 5.12 24.85
N VAL A 771 3.61 4.70 24.09
CA VAL A 771 2.42 3.98 24.57
C VAL A 771 2.07 2.86 23.60
N VAL A 772 1.30 1.85 24.04
CA VAL A 772 0.70 0.93 23.07
C VAL A 772 -0.44 1.63 22.31
N PRO A 773 -0.77 1.23 21.07
CA PRO A 773 -1.80 1.90 20.26
C PRO A 773 -3.16 2.07 20.97
N GLU A 774 -3.52 1.11 21.83
CA GLU A 774 -4.76 1.10 22.61
C GLU A 774 -4.79 2.14 23.74
N GLU A 775 -3.62 2.57 24.24
CA GLU A 775 -3.48 3.57 25.31
C GLU A 775 -3.50 5.02 24.81
N VAL A 776 -3.43 5.23 23.48
CA VAL A 776 -3.54 6.55 22.87
C VAL A 776 -4.91 7.18 23.15
N ASN A 777 -5.98 6.37 23.08
CA ASN A 777 -7.37 6.79 23.21
C ASN A 777 -8.06 6.04 24.38
N PRO A 778 -7.83 6.43 25.64
CA PRO A 778 -8.32 5.68 26.80
C PRO A 778 -9.85 5.58 26.86
N PRO A 779 -10.43 4.58 27.55
CA PRO A 779 -11.88 4.48 27.77
C PRO A 779 -12.47 5.71 28.49
N ALA A 780 -13.74 6.00 28.23
CA ALA A 780 -14.46 7.07 28.93
C ALA A 780 -14.73 6.70 30.39
N VAL A 781 -14.54 7.64 31.31
CA VAL A 781 -14.95 7.54 32.71
C VAL A 781 -16.47 7.74 32.81
N ASP A 782 -17.18 6.85 33.50
CA ASP A 782 -18.61 7.02 33.80
C ASP A 782 -18.83 8.13 34.82
N VAL A 783 -19.10 9.33 34.31
CA VAL A 783 -19.42 10.52 35.11
C VAL A 783 -20.74 10.41 35.87
N SER A 784 -21.67 9.52 35.49
CA SER A 784 -22.99 9.43 36.14
C SER A 784 -22.91 8.90 37.56
N SER A 785 -21.82 8.20 37.89
CA SER A 785 -21.45 7.74 39.23
C SER A 785 -20.89 8.86 40.14
N LEU A 786 -20.50 10.00 39.58
CA LEU A 786 -19.85 11.09 40.32
C LEU A 786 -20.87 12.04 40.98
N PRO A 787 -20.52 12.68 42.12
CA PRO A 787 -21.34 13.72 42.70
C PRO A 787 -21.57 14.89 41.72
N LYS A 788 -22.81 15.39 41.69
CA LYS A 788 -23.18 16.62 40.96
C LYS A 788 -22.75 17.86 41.74
N MET A 789 -22.07 18.78 41.07
CA MET A 789 -21.63 20.07 41.61
C MET A 789 -22.58 21.21 41.26
N ARG A 790 -23.12 21.22 40.04
CA ARG A 790 -24.02 22.26 39.53
C ARG A 790 -25.04 21.65 38.59
N GLU A 791 -26.28 22.15 38.61
CA GLU A 791 -27.33 21.79 37.67
C GLU A 791 -28.01 23.08 37.18
N MET A 792 -28.26 23.21 35.87
CA MET A 792 -28.86 24.38 35.23
C MET A 792 -30.03 23.97 34.33
N GLY A 793 -31.07 24.80 34.26
CA GLY A 793 -32.38 24.44 33.69
C GLY A 793 -33.27 23.70 34.69
N LYS A 794 -34.58 24.02 34.70
CA LYS A 794 -35.57 23.37 35.60
C LYS A 794 -36.47 22.35 34.92
N GLY A 795 -36.42 22.26 33.59
CA GLY A 795 -37.31 21.43 32.79
C GLY A 795 -36.72 20.09 32.39
N ARG A 796 -37.16 19.58 31.23
CA ARG A 796 -36.66 18.32 30.65
C ARG A 796 -35.21 18.42 30.16
N VAL A 797 -34.78 19.62 29.76
CA VAL A 797 -33.41 19.91 29.31
C VAL A 797 -32.61 20.46 30.49
N ARG A 798 -31.48 19.84 30.81
CA ARG A 798 -30.64 20.24 31.95
C ARG A 798 -29.16 20.12 31.62
N LEU A 799 -28.34 21.03 32.14
CA LEU A 799 -26.88 20.92 32.12
C LEU A 799 -26.41 20.53 33.51
N VAL A 800 -25.63 19.46 33.62
CA VAL A 800 -25.07 18.96 34.88
C VAL A 800 -23.55 19.08 34.83
N GLN A 801 -22.95 19.65 35.88
CA GLN A 801 -21.52 19.59 36.15
C GLN A 801 -21.25 18.58 37.25
N TYR A 802 -20.25 17.72 37.06
CA TYR A 802 -19.84 16.70 38.02
C TYR A 802 -18.59 17.13 38.82
N GLN A 803 -18.22 16.35 39.86
CA GLN A 803 -17.09 16.64 40.76
C GLN A 803 -15.74 16.81 40.05
N ASN A 804 -15.54 16.12 38.92
CA ASN A 804 -14.35 16.27 38.05
C ASN A 804 -14.46 17.46 37.07
N ALA A 805 -15.35 18.42 37.33
CA ALA A 805 -15.66 19.59 36.51
C ALA A 805 -16.25 19.33 35.11
N HIS A 806 -16.43 18.06 34.70
CA HIS A 806 -17.02 17.69 33.42
C HIS A 806 -18.50 18.11 33.34
N TRP A 807 -18.95 18.50 32.14
CA TRP A 807 -20.30 18.97 31.83
C TRP A 807 -21.04 18.02 30.90
N GLN A 808 -22.28 17.66 31.26
CA GLN A 808 -23.15 16.81 30.46
C GLN A 808 -24.51 17.47 30.26
N LEU A 809 -24.95 17.54 29.01
CA LEU A 809 -26.32 17.90 28.64
C LEU A 809 -27.22 16.67 28.81
N LEU A 810 -28.37 16.86 29.46
CA LEU A 810 -29.40 15.85 29.69
C LEU A 810 -30.72 16.28 29.03
N VAL A 811 -31.41 15.33 28.39
CA VAL A 811 -32.81 15.46 27.96
C VAL A 811 -33.60 14.31 28.57
N ASP A 812 -34.71 14.63 29.23
CA ASP A 812 -35.51 13.69 30.05
C ASP A 812 -34.68 12.93 31.10
N GLY A 813 -33.59 13.53 31.57
CA GLY A 813 -32.66 12.93 32.52
C GLY A 813 -31.65 11.92 31.92
N LYS A 814 -31.67 11.71 30.60
CA LYS A 814 -30.68 10.87 29.89
C LYS A 814 -29.58 11.74 29.26
N PRO A 815 -28.33 11.27 29.18
CA PRO A 815 -27.26 11.94 28.42
C PRO A 815 -27.70 12.24 26.99
N TYR A 816 -27.44 13.47 26.54
CA TYR A 816 -27.81 13.95 25.21
C TYR A 816 -26.61 14.68 24.59
N LEU A 817 -25.93 14.03 23.65
CA LEU A 817 -24.90 14.65 22.82
C LEU A 817 -25.58 15.32 21.62
N VAL A 818 -25.29 16.60 21.37
CA VAL A 818 -25.81 17.30 20.18
C VAL A 818 -25.11 16.74 18.93
N ARG A 819 -25.86 15.97 18.15
CA ARG A 819 -25.56 15.58 16.76
C ARG A 819 -26.36 16.51 15.87
N GLY A 820 -25.83 17.71 15.68
CA GLY A 820 -26.54 18.83 15.08
C GLY A 820 -26.31 18.96 13.58
N LEU A 821 -27.28 19.57 12.91
CA LEU A 821 -27.20 19.99 11.51
C LEU A 821 -27.86 21.36 11.33
N THR A 822 -27.26 22.25 10.54
CA THR A 822 -27.92 23.48 10.07
C THR A 822 -28.86 23.17 8.91
N TYR A 823 -30.07 23.73 8.92
CA TYR A 823 -31.10 23.40 7.92
C TYR A 823 -31.93 24.61 7.53
N LYS A 824 -31.72 25.13 6.31
CA LYS A 824 -32.47 26.24 5.71
C LYS A 824 -32.46 26.18 4.16
N PRO A 825 -32.74 25.03 3.53
CA PRO A 825 -32.42 24.75 2.13
C PRO A 825 -32.97 25.80 1.15
N SER A 826 -32.10 26.31 0.27
CA SER A 826 -32.45 27.12 -0.91
C SER A 826 -32.51 26.27 -2.18
N ALA A 827 -33.48 26.55 -3.06
CA ALA A 827 -33.47 26.02 -4.41
C ALA A 827 -32.45 26.76 -5.28
N VAL A 828 -31.79 26.06 -6.22
CA VAL A 828 -30.98 26.66 -7.29
C VAL A 828 -31.79 27.77 -7.99
N GLY A 829 -31.15 28.93 -8.14
CA GLY A 829 -31.76 30.16 -8.66
C GLY A 829 -32.39 31.08 -7.61
N GLU A 830 -32.53 30.66 -6.34
CA GLU A 830 -33.00 31.52 -5.24
C GLU A 830 -31.81 32.13 -4.46
N THR A 831 -31.90 33.41 -4.12
CA THR A 831 -30.88 34.18 -3.37
C THR A 831 -31.55 35.14 -2.37
N PRO A 832 -30.94 35.41 -1.20
CA PRO A 832 -31.44 36.45 -0.30
C PRO A 832 -31.27 37.86 -0.87
N ASP A 833 -30.29 38.10 -1.75
CA ASP A 833 -29.98 39.43 -2.30
C ASP A 833 -31.13 40.01 -3.15
N GLU A 834 -31.85 39.13 -3.86
CA GLU A 834 -33.03 39.48 -4.65
C GLU A 834 -34.34 39.25 -3.88
N GLY A 835 -34.26 38.76 -2.64
CA GLY A 835 -35.42 38.37 -1.82
C GLY A 835 -36.22 37.20 -2.41
N SER A 836 -35.59 36.34 -3.23
CA SER A 836 -36.25 35.27 -3.98
C SER A 836 -36.37 33.94 -3.23
N ILE A 837 -35.61 33.75 -2.13
CA ILE A 837 -35.71 32.56 -1.26
C ILE A 837 -37.11 32.42 -0.66
N LYS A 838 -37.72 31.24 -0.86
CA LYS A 838 -39.02 30.90 -0.29
C LYS A 838 -38.89 30.31 1.12
N ASP A 839 -39.88 30.59 1.97
CA ASP A 839 -40.05 29.94 3.28
C ASP A 839 -40.22 28.43 3.10
N TRP A 840 -39.17 27.64 3.35
CA TRP A 840 -39.14 26.19 3.14
C TRP A 840 -40.22 25.46 3.95
N MET A 841 -40.70 26.04 5.06
CA MET A 841 -41.79 25.48 5.86
C MET A 841 -43.17 25.61 5.18
N LYS A 842 -43.24 26.29 4.03
CA LYS A 842 -44.44 26.55 3.22
C LYS A 842 -44.25 26.23 1.73
N ALA A 843 -43.03 25.94 1.30
CA ALA A 843 -42.73 25.76 -0.11
C ALA A 843 -43.30 24.45 -0.65
N ASP A 844 -44.19 24.61 -1.63
CA ASP A 844 -44.75 23.59 -2.51
C ASP A 844 -44.56 24.16 -3.92
N ARG A 845 -43.39 23.90 -4.53
CA ARG A 845 -42.97 24.49 -5.81
C ARG A 845 -43.62 23.81 -7.00
N ASN A 846 -44.04 22.55 -6.86
CA ASN A 846 -44.73 21.79 -7.90
C ASN A 846 -46.28 21.89 -7.80
N ALA A 847 -46.80 22.53 -6.74
CA ALA A 847 -48.21 22.75 -6.45
C ALA A 847 -49.05 21.45 -6.27
N ASN A 848 -48.45 20.40 -5.71
CA ASN A 848 -49.12 19.10 -5.51
C ASN A 848 -49.78 18.93 -4.13
N GLY A 849 -49.58 19.86 -3.20
CA GLY A 849 -50.11 19.83 -1.83
C GLY A 849 -49.17 19.22 -0.79
N THR A 850 -47.97 18.81 -1.19
CA THR A 850 -46.88 18.35 -0.32
C THR A 850 -45.82 19.45 -0.22
N LEU A 851 -45.15 19.56 0.92
CA LEU A 851 -44.01 20.49 1.04
C LEU A 851 -42.77 19.86 0.44
N ASP A 852 -42.01 20.63 -0.37
CA ASP A 852 -40.86 20.16 -1.15
C ASP A 852 -39.85 19.32 -0.32
N VAL A 853 -39.67 19.69 0.96
CA VAL A 853 -38.76 19.03 1.92
C VAL A 853 -39.13 17.57 2.25
N PHE A 854 -40.37 17.14 1.97
CA PHE A 854 -40.79 15.74 2.06
C PHE A 854 -40.66 14.99 0.73
N GLU A 855 -40.31 15.68 -0.35
CA GLU A 855 -40.32 15.14 -1.72
C GLU A 855 -38.91 14.83 -2.27
N ALA A 856 -37.87 15.10 -1.48
CA ALA A 856 -36.50 14.85 -1.91
C ALA A 856 -36.23 13.36 -2.20
N PHE A 857 -35.49 13.07 -3.27
CA PHE A 857 -35.02 11.73 -3.65
C PHE A 857 -33.48 11.71 -3.70
N VAL A 858 -32.89 10.51 -3.71
CA VAL A 858 -31.44 10.33 -3.82
C VAL A 858 -31.10 9.89 -5.22
N ASP A 859 -30.31 10.70 -5.93
CA ASP A 859 -29.68 10.35 -7.19
C ASP A 859 -28.44 9.49 -6.88
N THR A 860 -28.62 8.18 -7.03
CA THR A 860 -27.67 7.13 -6.62
C THR A 860 -26.62 6.85 -7.69
N ASN A 861 -26.98 7.03 -8.96
CA ASN A 861 -26.09 6.77 -10.10
C ASN A 861 -25.43 8.06 -10.65
N ARG A 862 -25.84 9.24 -10.13
CA ARG A 862 -25.36 10.58 -10.47
C ARG A 862 -25.63 10.95 -11.93
N ASN A 863 -26.87 10.75 -12.38
CA ASN A 863 -27.35 11.09 -13.73
C ASN A 863 -28.26 12.33 -13.81
N ASP A 864 -28.46 13.03 -12.69
CA ASP A 864 -29.24 14.25 -12.55
C ASP A 864 -30.76 14.09 -12.85
N ARG A 865 -31.29 12.87 -12.65
CA ARG A 865 -32.72 12.52 -12.84
C ARG A 865 -33.19 11.63 -11.70
N GLN A 866 -34.51 11.48 -11.57
CA GLN A 866 -35.11 10.46 -10.71
C GLN A 866 -35.41 9.21 -11.54
N ASP A 867 -34.67 8.14 -11.31
CA ASP A 867 -34.95 6.84 -11.93
C ASP A 867 -36.09 6.09 -11.21
N PRO A 868 -36.79 5.13 -11.85
CA PRO A 868 -37.89 4.38 -11.23
C PRO A 868 -37.52 3.64 -9.93
N GLU A 869 -36.24 3.30 -9.78
CA GLU A 869 -35.64 2.63 -8.63
C GLU A 869 -35.30 3.61 -7.48
N GLU A 870 -35.44 4.91 -7.67
CA GLU A 870 -35.06 5.97 -6.73
C GLU A 870 -36.31 6.60 -6.08
N PRO A 871 -36.81 6.01 -4.97
CA PRO A 871 -38.03 6.50 -4.33
C PRO A 871 -37.82 7.91 -3.75
N THR A 872 -38.91 8.67 -3.73
CA THR A 872 -39.03 9.86 -2.89
C THR A 872 -38.91 9.46 -1.41
N VAL A 873 -37.99 10.11 -0.67
CA VAL A 873 -37.67 9.82 0.74
C VAL A 873 -37.94 11.02 1.67
N GLY A 874 -37.65 12.23 1.20
CA GLY A 874 -37.71 13.46 1.99
C GLY A 874 -36.47 13.71 2.85
N ASP A 875 -36.08 14.97 3.00
CA ASP A 875 -34.85 15.39 3.70
C ASP A 875 -34.81 14.85 5.13
N PHE A 876 -35.89 15.01 5.89
CA PHE A 876 -35.93 14.66 7.31
C PHE A 876 -35.76 13.16 7.59
N GLN A 877 -36.12 12.30 6.63
CA GLN A 877 -35.89 10.87 6.74
C GLN A 877 -34.41 10.52 6.46
N LEU A 878 -33.77 11.20 5.50
CA LEU A 878 -32.32 11.07 5.24
C LEU A 878 -31.49 11.62 6.42
N ILE A 879 -31.81 12.83 6.89
CA ILE A 879 -31.20 13.46 8.08
C ILE A 879 -31.33 12.54 9.31
N ARG A 880 -32.49 11.90 9.49
CA ARG A 880 -32.68 10.93 10.59
C ARG A 880 -31.84 9.66 10.41
N ALA A 881 -31.73 9.16 9.18
CA ALA A 881 -30.91 7.99 8.84
C ALA A 881 -29.40 8.24 8.99
N MET A 882 -28.96 9.50 8.84
CA MET A 882 -27.61 9.96 9.16
C MET A 882 -27.31 9.99 10.67
N GLY A 883 -28.34 9.95 11.53
CA GLY A 883 -28.18 9.94 12.99
C GLY A 883 -28.24 11.31 13.67
N VAL A 884 -28.60 12.38 12.93
CA VAL A 884 -28.89 13.71 13.51
C VAL A 884 -30.00 13.59 14.55
N ASN A 885 -29.85 14.32 15.66
CA ASN A 885 -30.89 14.46 16.67
C ASN A 885 -31.34 15.91 16.89
N THR A 886 -30.57 16.89 16.39
CA THR A 886 -30.83 18.33 16.63
C THR A 886 -30.74 19.13 15.35
N LEU A 887 -31.72 20.00 15.10
CA LEU A 887 -31.68 20.98 14.01
C LEU A 887 -31.36 22.37 14.59
N ARG A 888 -30.46 23.11 13.94
CA ARG A 888 -30.16 24.52 14.30
C ARG A 888 -30.84 25.46 13.31
N PHE A 889 -31.64 26.38 13.83
CA PHE A 889 -32.19 27.51 13.07
C PHE A 889 -31.57 28.81 13.60
N TYR A 890 -31.06 29.63 12.69
CA TYR A 890 -30.40 30.90 13.02
C TYR A 890 -31.36 32.00 13.46
N HIS A 891 -32.52 32.06 12.79
CA HIS A 891 -33.59 33.02 13.02
C HIS A 891 -34.90 32.40 12.51
N THR A 892 -36.03 32.75 13.13
CA THR A 892 -37.32 32.11 12.86
C THR A 892 -38.36 33.12 12.36
N ASP A 893 -38.33 33.38 11.06
CA ASP A 893 -39.27 34.30 10.37
C ASP A 893 -40.56 33.64 9.89
N SER A 894 -40.59 32.30 9.78
CA SER A 894 -41.74 31.54 9.30
C SER A 894 -42.97 31.73 10.21
N ASP A 895 -44.16 31.84 9.61
CA ASP A 895 -45.42 32.03 10.35
C ASP A 895 -45.61 30.88 11.37
N PRO A 896 -45.69 31.15 12.68
CA PRO A 896 -45.82 30.14 13.72
C PRO A 896 -47.02 29.19 13.51
N LYS A 897 -48.08 29.64 12.82
CA LYS A 897 -49.24 28.82 12.48
C LYS A 897 -48.90 27.67 11.52
N THR A 898 -47.88 27.83 10.68
CA THR A 898 -47.39 26.78 9.79
C THR A 898 -46.16 26.08 10.36
N ALA A 899 -45.22 26.85 10.94
CA ALA A 899 -43.98 26.33 11.50
C ALA A 899 -44.21 25.35 12.66
N LYS A 900 -45.05 25.71 13.65
CA LYS A 900 -45.23 24.89 14.86
C LYS A 900 -45.84 23.51 14.55
N PRO A 901 -46.90 23.37 13.74
CA PRO A 901 -47.39 22.05 13.32
C PRO A 901 -46.33 21.20 12.60
N LEU A 902 -45.54 21.80 11.71
CA LEU A 902 -44.47 21.10 11.00
C LEU A 902 -43.38 20.61 11.97
N LEU A 903 -42.85 21.49 12.82
CA LEU A 903 -41.80 21.13 13.78
C LEU A 903 -42.28 20.08 14.81
N ARG A 904 -43.55 20.15 15.26
CA ARG A 904 -44.16 19.08 16.07
C ARG A 904 -44.20 17.75 15.33
N ARG A 905 -44.59 17.74 14.04
CA ARG A 905 -44.59 16.53 13.20
C ARG A 905 -43.18 15.96 13.09
N LEU A 906 -42.17 16.79 12.82
CA LEU A 906 -40.78 16.35 12.70
C LEU A 906 -40.22 15.78 14.01
N ALA A 907 -40.51 16.43 15.14
CA ALA A 907 -40.15 15.94 16.47
C ALA A 907 -40.85 14.60 16.81
N GLN A 908 -42.12 14.43 16.42
CA GLN A 908 -42.87 13.20 16.66
C GLN A 908 -42.46 12.03 15.75
N GLN A 909 -42.20 12.30 14.46
CA GLN A 909 -41.90 11.27 13.46
C GLN A 909 -40.42 10.83 13.48
N HIS A 910 -39.50 11.77 13.74
CA HIS A 910 -38.06 11.50 13.65
C HIS A 910 -37.32 11.67 14.98
N GLY A 911 -37.91 12.35 15.97
CA GLY A 911 -37.29 12.56 17.29
C GLY A 911 -36.39 13.80 17.38
N PHE A 912 -36.47 14.73 16.42
CA PHE A 912 -35.64 15.93 16.40
C PHE A 912 -35.97 16.89 17.55
N MET A 913 -34.92 17.44 18.15
CA MET A 913 -34.96 18.65 18.96
C MET A 913 -34.49 19.86 18.12
N VAL A 914 -34.82 21.08 18.54
CA VAL A 914 -34.50 22.32 17.82
C VAL A 914 -33.71 23.28 18.70
N MET A 915 -32.56 23.75 18.21
CA MET A 915 -31.88 24.94 18.73
C MET A 915 -32.49 26.16 18.06
N MET A 916 -33.20 26.98 18.84
CA MET A 916 -33.96 28.12 18.33
C MET A 916 -33.14 29.40 18.48
N GLY A 917 -32.67 29.94 17.36
CA GLY A 917 -31.79 31.10 17.32
C GLY A 917 -32.48 32.44 17.02
N ASP A 918 -31.87 33.52 17.51
CA ASP A 918 -32.06 34.88 17.01
C ASP A 918 -30.69 35.46 16.63
N PHE A 919 -30.58 36.13 15.47
CA PHE A 919 -29.34 36.75 15.00
C PHE A 919 -28.84 37.89 15.87
N VAL A 920 -29.69 38.50 16.72
CA VAL A 920 -29.37 39.67 17.56
C VAL A 920 -28.66 40.76 16.74
N GLY A 921 -29.19 41.09 15.56
CA GLY A 921 -28.64 42.12 14.70
C GLY A 921 -27.51 41.70 13.75
N MET A 922 -27.07 40.44 13.75
CA MET A 922 -26.23 39.94 12.65
C MET A 922 -27.00 40.06 11.33
N TYR A 923 -26.29 40.39 10.24
CA TYR A 923 -26.89 40.65 8.92
C TYR A 923 -28.01 41.73 8.96
N THR A 924 -27.96 42.63 9.96
CA THR A 924 -28.97 43.66 10.32
C THR A 924 -30.38 43.14 10.69
N VAL A 925 -30.54 41.82 10.79
CA VAL A 925 -31.82 41.17 11.13
C VAL A 925 -32.23 41.53 12.56
N GLY A 926 -33.44 42.05 12.73
CA GLY A 926 -34.00 42.47 14.01
C GLY A 926 -33.54 43.85 14.53
N SER A 927 -32.43 44.41 14.04
CA SER A 927 -32.01 45.78 14.42
C SER A 927 -32.75 46.86 13.62
N GLY A 928 -33.13 46.54 12.38
CA GLY A 928 -33.72 47.51 11.44
C GLY A 928 -32.73 48.61 11.04
N ALA A 929 -31.43 48.30 11.08
CA ALA A 929 -30.40 49.04 10.36
C ALA A 929 -30.39 48.63 8.88
N LYS A 930 -29.84 49.49 8.01
CA LYS A 930 -29.57 49.10 6.63
C LYS A 930 -28.30 48.27 6.53
N TRP A 931 -28.21 47.47 5.47
CA TRP A 931 -27.07 46.61 5.18
C TRP A 931 -25.75 47.40 5.17
N GLU A 932 -25.76 48.58 4.54
CA GLU A 932 -24.62 49.50 4.43
C GLU A 932 -24.19 50.12 5.78
N ASP A 933 -25.15 50.35 6.68
CA ASP A 933 -24.91 51.03 7.97
C ASP A 933 -24.39 50.06 9.05
N GLY A 934 -24.79 48.79 8.96
CA GLY A 934 -24.52 47.76 9.98
C GLY A 934 -25.29 47.95 11.29
N THR A 935 -25.25 46.92 12.16
CA THR A 935 -25.90 47.00 13.47
C THR A 935 -25.01 47.73 14.49
N ASN A 936 -25.60 48.73 15.15
CA ASN A 936 -24.95 49.53 16.18
C ASN A 936 -25.46 49.13 17.57
N TYR A 937 -24.65 48.40 18.34
CA TYR A 937 -24.99 47.98 19.71
C TYR A 937 -24.91 49.12 20.75
N LEU A 938 -24.49 50.32 20.34
CA LEU A 938 -24.61 51.54 21.16
C LEU A 938 -25.96 52.27 20.93
N ASP A 939 -26.69 51.93 19.86
CA ASP A 939 -27.98 52.54 19.56
C ASP A 939 -29.12 51.88 20.37
N ALA A 940 -29.74 52.65 21.26
CA ALA A 940 -30.81 52.19 22.12
C ALA A 940 -32.08 51.77 21.35
N THR A 941 -32.35 52.36 20.18
CA THR A 941 -33.49 52.00 19.32
C THR A 941 -33.25 50.65 18.65
N GLN A 942 -32.05 50.43 18.11
CA GLN A 942 -31.67 49.14 17.53
C GLN A 942 -31.66 48.04 18.60
N ARG A 943 -31.06 48.29 19.77
CA ARG A 943 -31.12 47.35 20.92
C ARG A 943 -32.55 47.02 21.32
N GLN A 944 -33.43 48.01 21.43
CA GLN A 944 -34.83 47.76 21.79
C GLN A 944 -35.55 46.88 20.76
N ARG A 945 -35.30 47.08 19.45
CA ARG A 945 -35.88 46.24 18.39
C ARG A 945 -35.37 44.80 18.44
N MET A 946 -34.07 44.61 18.61
CA MET A 946 -33.46 43.28 18.78
C MET A 946 -33.99 42.58 20.04
N PHE A 947 -34.22 43.31 21.13
CA PHE A 947 -34.85 42.76 22.34
C PHE A 947 -36.28 42.28 22.04
N GLU A 948 -37.11 43.09 21.37
CA GLU A 948 -38.47 42.65 20.97
C GLU A 948 -38.46 41.50 19.96
N SER A 949 -37.41 41.33 19.15
CA SER A 949 -37.21 40.14 18.32
C SER A 949 -37.04 38.87 19.18
N VAL A 950 -36.08 38.89 20.10
CA VAL A 950 -35.82 37.77 21.02
C VAL A 950 -37.05 37.44 21.87
N LYS A 951 -37.77 38.46 22.38
CA LYS A 951 -39.03 38.25 23.12
C LYS A 951 -40.09 37.52 22.30
N ARG A 952 -40.20 37.84 21.01
CA ARG A 952 -41.16 37.22 20.08
C ARG A 952 -40.81 35.75 19.87
N MET A 953 -39.55 35.45 19.58
CA MET A 953 -39.06 34.07 19.43
C MET A 953 -39.37 33.25 20.69
N VAL A 954 -38.97 33.72 21.87
CA VAL A 954 -39.13 32.97 23.12
C VAL A 954 -40.61 32.75 23.46
N ARG A 955 -41.43 33.80 23.42
CA ARG A 955 -42.86 33.70 23.77
C ARG A 955 -43.64 32.80 22.84
N GLU A 956 -43.27 32.76 21.57
CA GLU A 956 -43.96 31.91 20.60
C GLU A 956 -43.57 30.43 20.74
N TYR A 957 -42.34 30.11 21.16
CA TYR A 957 -41.84 28.73 21.14
C TYR A 957 -41.57 28.11 22.54
N GLN A 958 -41.66 28.85 23.64
CA GLN A 958 -41.36 28.35 24.99
C GLN A 958 -42.23 27.17 25.46
N ASP A 959 -43.46 27.05 24.97
CA ASP A 959 -44.35 25.93 25.30
C ASP A 959 -44.07 24.67 24.46
N GLU A 960 -43.18 24.75 23.47
CA GLU A 960 -42.93 23.64 22.53
C GLU A 960 -41.92 22.63 23.08
N PRO A 961 -42.29 21.35 23.22
CA PRO A 961 -41.44 20.36 23.89
C PRO A 961 -40.17 20.01 23.11
N TYR A 962 -40.13 20.29 21.80
CA TYR A 962 -38.99 20.02 20.93
C TYR A 962 -37.87 21.08 21.02
N VAL A 963 -38.11 22.24 21.62
CA VAL A 963 -37.05 23.26 21.78
C VAL A 963 -36.03 22.77 22.81
N LEU A 964 -34.78 22.65 22.38
CA LEU A 964 -33.64 22.22 23.19
C LEU A 964 -33.09 23.37 24.03
N MET A 965 -32.80 24.49 23.36
CA MET A 965 -32.13 25.66 23.93
C MET A 965 -32.37 26.88 23.03
N TRP A 966 -32.17 28.05 23.62
CA TRP A 966 -32.18 29.34 22.93
C TRP A 966 -30.76 29.71 22.51
N VAL A 967 -30.55 30.18 21.28
CA VAL A 967 -29.23 30.61 20.79
C VAL A 967 -29.28 32.11 20.48
N LEU A 968 -28.36 32.88 21.08
CA LEU A 968 -28.27 34.32 20.87
C LEU A 968 -27.03 34.64 20.03
N GLY A 969 -27.26 35.21 18.85
CA GLY A 969 -26.22 35.61 17.90
C GLY A 969 -25.80 34.51 16.93
N ASN A 970 -25.10 34.95 15.89
CA ASN A 970 -24.31 34.13 14.97
C ASN A 970 -23.07 34.95 14.55
N GLU A 971 -21.98 34.81 15.30
CA GLU A 971 -20.67 35.40 14.95
C GLU A 971 -20.65 36.93 14.85
N ASN A 972 -21.58 37.60 15.55
CA ASN A 972 -21.72 39.06 15.56
C ASN A 972 -20.39 39.75 15.89
N ASN A 973 -19.52 39.10 16.69
CA ASN A 973 -18.19 39.56 17.09
C ASN A 973 -17.17 39.64 15.93
N TYR A 974 -17.36 38.94 14.81
CA TYR A 974 -16.56 39.16 13.59
C TYR A 974 -16.95 40.44 12.84
N GLY A 975 -18.15 40.99 13.05
CA GLY A 975 -18.55 42.27 12.48
C GLY A 975 -18.61 42.33 10.94
N GLY A 976 -18.78 41.19 10.26
CA GLY A 976 -18.92 41.13 8.79
C GLY A 976 -17.61 41.05 8.00
N VAL A 977 -16.48 40.70 8.63
CA VAL A 977 -15.25 40.34 7.89
C VAL A 977 -15.51 39.08 7.05
N HIS A 978 -15.45 39.20 5.72
CA HIS A 978 -15.09 38.16 4.70
C HIS A 978 -15.46 38.58 3.25
N GLY A 979 -15.56 39.87 2.94
CA GLY A 979 -15.79 40.34 1.55
C GLY A 979 -17.25 40.29 1.07
N ILE A 980 -18.15 39.70 1.85
CA ILE A 980 -19.59 39.99 1.78
C ILE A 980 -19.80 41.41 2.31
N VAL A 981 -20.41 42.28 1.51
CA VAL A 981 -20.43 43.75 1.73
C VAL A 981 -21.47 44.20 2.76
N GLY A 982 -21.73 43.40 3.80
CA GLY A 982 -22.61 43.84 4.89
C GLY A 982 -22.87 42.83 5.99
N GLY A 983 -23.60 43.29 7.00
CA GLY A 983 -23.50 42.74 8.36
C GLY A 983 -22.43 43.42 9.21
N VAL A 984 -22.10 44.69 8.91
CA VAL A 984 -21.02 45.53 9.50
C VAL A 984 -21.29 45.92 10.98
N GLY A 985 -21.59 44.93 11.81
CA GLY A 985 -21.95 45.10 13.22
C GLY A 985 -20.76 45.55 14.05
N ASN A 986 -20.96 46.55 14.92
CA ASN A 986 -19.85 47.11 15.71
C ASN A 986 -19.49 46.32 16.99
N ALA A 987 -19.92 45.05 17.11
CA ALA A 987 -19.67 44.22 18.29
C ALA A 987 -18.18 43.92 18.52
N GLY A 988 -17.40 43.63 17.48
CA GLY A 988 -15.95 43.43 17.61
C GLY A 988 -15.20 44.70 18.07
N LYS A 989 -15.77 45.89 17.82
CA LYS A 989 -15.23 47.18 18.28
C LYS A 989 -15.71 47.58 19.69
N TYR A 990 -16.90 47.14 20.07
CA TYR A 990 -17.54 47.42 21.36
C TYR A 990 -18.00 46.12 22.04
N PRO A 991 -17.06 45.19 22.36
CA PRO A 991 -17.42 43.84 22.82
C PRO A 991 -18.10 43.87 24.18
N LYS A 992 -17.73 44.78 25.07
CA LYS A 992 -18.34 44.92 26.41
C LYS A 992 -19.83 45.27 26.32
N GLU A 993 -20.18 46.15 25.39
CA GLU A 993 -21.53 46.62 25.15
C GLU A 993 -22.38 45.56 24.45
N TYR A 994 -21.80 44.82 23.49
CA TYR A 994 -22.45 43.68 22.84
C TYR A 994 -22.72 42.53 23.84
N TYR A 995 -21.70 42.04 24.54
CA TYR A 995 -21.88 40.93 25.50
C TYR A 995 -22.70 41.34 26.71
N GLY A 996 -22.64 42.61 27.14
CA GLY A 996 -23.55 43.16 28.15
C GLY A 996 -25.01 43.13 27.69
N PHE A 997 -25.29 43.43 26.41
CA PHE A 997 -26.63 43.29 25.85
C PHE A 997 -27.08 41.81 25.73
N ILE A 998 -26.18 40.90 25.31
CA ILE A 998 -26.44 39.45 25.36
C ILE A 998 -26.80 38.98 26.77
N ASN A 999 -26.15 39.53 27.80
CA ASN A 999 -26.46 39.23 29.20
C ASN A 999 -27.85 39.69 29.63
N GLU A 1000 -28.26 40.90 29.23
CA GLU A 1000 -29.62 41.42 29.46
C GLU A 1000 -30.68 40.52 28.82
N LEU A 1001 -30.42 40.06 27.59
CA LEU A 1001 -31.29 39.13 26.87
C LEU A 1001 -31.35 37.78 27.60
N ALA A 1002 -30.21 37.13 27.88
CA ALA A 1002 -30.17 35.84 28.56
C ALA A 1002 -30.84 35.87 29.94
N ALA A 1003 -30.59 36.91 30.75
CA ALA A 1003 -31.23 37.10 32.04
C ALA A 1003 -32.75 37.33 31.94
N TRP A 1004 -33.23 37.96 30.86
CA TRP A 1004 -34.66 38.04 30.58
C TRP A 1004 -35.24 36.68 30.16
N ILE A 1005 -34.54 35.91 29.31
CA ILE A 1005 -34.98 34.58 28.90
C ILE A 1005 -35.13 33.66 30.11
N HIS A 1006 -34.15 33.61 31.02
CA HIS A 1006 -34.24 32.81 32.26
C HIS A 1006 -35.43 33.17 33.16
N LYS A 1007 -35.95 34.39 33.05
CA LYS A 1007 -37.13 34.85 33.77
C LYS A 1007 -38.43 34.41 33.08
N GLU A 1008 -38.47 34.41 31.75
CA GLU A 1008 -39.64 34.02 30.96
C GLU A 1008 -39.73 32.49 30.82
N ASP A 1009 -38.65 31.83 30.38
CA ASP A 1009 -38.49 30.38 30.28
C ASP A 1009 -37.33 29.88 31.18
N PRO A 1010 -37.61 29.49 32.44
CA PRO A 1010 -36.61 28.91 33.34
C PRO A 1010 -36.30 27.42 33.06
N ASN A 1011 -36.90 26.83 32.01
CA ASN A 1011 -36.83 25.39 31.76
C ASN A 1011 -35.69 24.97 30.82
N ARG A 1012 -35.13 25.92 30.04
CA ARG A 1012 -34.13 25.65 29.00
C ARG A 1012 -32.89 26.54 29.15
N PRO A 1013 -31.71 26.05 28.74
CA PRO A 1013 -30.49 26.85 28.76
C PRO A 1013 -30.44 27.87 27.62
N VAL A 1014 -29.63 28.90 27.79
CA VAL A 1014 -29.31 29.92 26.78
C VAL A 1014 -27.85 29.76 26.35
N ALA A 1015 -27.65 29.61 25.04
CA ALA A 1015 -26.35 29.55 24.39
C ALA A 1015 -26.01 30.89 23.69
N LEU A 1016 -24.74 31.24 23.66
CA LEU A 1016 -24.19 32.26 22.75
C LEU A 1016 -23.83 31.60 21.41
N GLY A 1017 -24.01 32.28 20.27
CA GLY A 1017 -23.43 31.88 18.98
C GLY A 1017 -22.25 32.79 18.61
N ASN A 1018 -21.05 32.46 19.07
CA ASN A 1018 -19.84 33.28 18.90
C ASN A 1018 -19.02 32.87 17.66
N GLY A 1019 -18.28 33.80 17.08
CA GLY A 1019 -17.23 33.53 16.10
C GLY A 1019 -15.96 33.11 16.83
N ASP A 1020 -15.65 31.82 16.75
CA ASP A 1020 -14.58 31.11 17.47
C ASP A 1020 -14.54 31.48 18.98
N ASN A 1021 -13.40 31.37 19.65
CA ASN A 1021 -13.19 31.65 21.07
C ASN A 1021 -12.60 33.05 21.35
N MET A 1022 -12.87 34.02 20.47
CA MET A 1022 -12.52 35.42 20.70
C MET A 1022 -13.33 36.03 21.86
N PHE A 1023 -12.73 36.99 22.55
CA PHE A 1023 -13.27 37.74 23.69
C PHE A 1023 -13.75 36.91 24.89
N LEU A 1024 -13.24 35.69 25.13
CA LEU A 1024 -13.66 34.83 26.25
C LEU A 1024 -13.57 35.50 27.62
N ASP A 1025 -12.55 36.33 27.85
CA ASP A 1025 -12.33 37.08 29.09
C ASP A 1025 -13.34 38.23 29.28
N VAL A 1026 -13.74 38.90 28.19
CA VAL A 1026 -14.82 39.90 28.18
C VAL A 1026 -16.17 39.22 28.42
N ILE A 1027 -16.42 38.07 27.79
CA ILE A 1027 -17.65 37.27 27.97
C ILE A 1027 -17.78 36.82 29.43
N ALA A 1028 -16.67 36.40 30.07
CA ALA A 1028 -16.65 36.03 31.49
C ALA A 1028 -17.15 37.16 32.41
N GLN A 1029 -16.80 38.41 32.08
CA GLN A 1029 -17.15 39.60 32.86
C GLN A 1029 -18.54 40.15 32.51
N ALA A 1030 -18.86 40.24 31.22
CA ALA A 1030 -20.04 40.95 30.70
C ALA A 1030 -21.27 40.05 30.51
N ALA A 1031 -21.09 38.74 30.26
CA ALA A 1031 -22.17 37.78 29.98
C ALA A 1031 -22.21 36.56 30.95
N PRO A 1032 -22.23 36.76 32.28
CA PRO A 1032 -22.36 35.67 33.24
C PRO A 1032 -23.64 34.84 33.05
N ALA A 1033 -24.75 35.43 32.58
CA ALA A 1033 -26.06 34.78 32.44
C ALA A 1033 -26.17 33.77 31.27
N ILE A 1034 -25.19 33.68 30.36
CA ILE A 1034 -25.17 32.63 29.34
C ILE A 1034 -24.86 31.26 29.99
N ASP A 1035 -25.59 30.21 29.65
CA ASP A 1035 -25.36 28.86 30.20
C ASP A 1035 -24.30 28.08 29.41
N ILE A 1036 -24.31 28.22 28.08
CA ILE A 1036 -23.48 27.48 27.13
C ILE A 1036 -22.66 28.48 26.30
N PHE A 1037 -21.34 28.30 26.25
CA PHE A 1037 -20.55 28.99 25.24
C PHE A 1037 -20.66 28.20 23.93
N GLY A 1038 -21.34 28.79 22.95
CA GLY A 1038 -21.42 28.23 21.61
C GLY A 1038 -20.47 28.97 20.67
N ALA A 1039 -19.78 28.23 19.81
CA ALA A 1039 -18.84 28.78 18.84
C ALA A 1039 -19.03 28.17 17.44
N ASN A 1040 -19.19 29.01 16.43
CA ASN A 1040 -18.90 28.65 15.05
C ASN A 1040 -17.37 28.65 14.90
N SER A 1041 -16.78 27.61 14.32
CA SER A 1041 -15.31 27.50 14.23
C SER A 1041 -14.85 26.61 13.07
N TYR A 1042 -13.89 27.14 12.31
CA TYR A 1042 -13.41 26.58 11.04
C TYR A 1042 -11.89 26.37 11.07
N ARG A 1043 -11.40 25.66 12.10
CA ARG A 1043 -9.95 25.57 12.43
C ARG A 1043 -9.15 24.55 11.61
N GLY A 1044 -9.80 23.69 10.84
CA GLY A 1044 -9.13 22.71 9.98
C GLY A 1044 -9.41 21.25 10.34
N TRP A 1045 -8.78 20.36 9.56
CA TRP A 1045 -8.96 18.90 9.67
C TRP A 1045 -8.55 18.30 11.03
N HIS A 1046 -7.73 19.00 11.81
CA HIS A 1046 -7.18 18.51 13.08
C HIS A 1046 -8.14 18.69 14.26
N GLY A 1047 -9.31 19.30 14.04
CA GLY A 1047 -10.31 19.58 15.06
C GLY A 1047 -10.39 21.06 15.41
N PHE A 1048 -10.83 21.34 16.64
CA PHE A 1048 -10.88 22.70 17.21
C PHE A 1048 -9.65 23.01 18.06
N GLY A 1049 -8.91 21.95 18.41
CA GLY A 1049 -7.71 22.00 19.21
C GLY A 1049 -8.05 21.82 20.68
N ARG A 1050 -7.28 20.96 21.35
CA ARG A 1050 -7.40 20.69 22.79
C ARG A 1050 -7.36 21.99 23.60
N SER A 1051 -6.58 22.96 23.16
CA SER A 1051 -6.52 24.30 23.77
C SER A 1051 -7.85 25.04 23.84
N MET A 1052 -8.75 24.92 22.85
CA MET A 1052 -10.05 25.63 22.86
C MET A 1052 -10.94 25.14 24.01
N PHE A 1053 -11.05 23.83 24.17
CA PHE A 1053 -11.81 23.20 25.26
C PHE A 1053 -11.24 23.62 26.62
N GLU A 1054 -9.91 23.60 26.77
CA GLU A 1054 -9.19 24.01 27.98
C GLU A 1054 -9.38 25.50 28.31
N GLU A 1055 -9.43 26.37 27.31
CA GLU A 1055 -9.66 27.81 27.49
C GLU A 1055 -11.09 28.12 27.91
N VAL A 1056 -12.10 27.52 27.27
CA VAL A 1056 -13.50 27.69 27.67
C VAL A 1056 -13.73 27.16 29.09
N ALA A 1057 -13.17 26.00 29.42
CA ALA A 1057 -13.24 25.44 30.78
C ALA A 1057 -12.53 26.33 31.82
N ARG A 1058 -11.36 26.87 31.50
CA ARG A 1058 -10.55 27.72 32.40
C ARG A 1058 -11.16 29.11 32.62
N VAL A 1059 -11.64 29.76 31.56
CA VAL A 1059 -12.03 31.18 31.57
C VAL A 1059 -13.50 31.36 31.90
N LEU A 1060 -14.38 30.52 31.34
CA LEU A 1060 -15.83 30.61 31.57
C LEU A 1060 -16.34 29.60 32.62
N GLY A 1061 -15.69 28.44 32.74
CA GLY A 1061 -16.20 27.34 33.58
C GLY A 1061 -17.51 26.74 33.05
N LYS A 1062 -17.82 26.93 31.77
CA LYS A 1062 -19.10 26.57 31.09
C LYS A 1062 -18.90 25.42 30.09
N PRO A 1063 -19.97 24.70 29.71
CA PRO A 1063 -19.94 23.77 28.58
C PRO A 1063 -19.69 24.50 27.25
N LEU A 1064 -19.01 23.79 26.33
CA LEU A 1064 -18.76 24.19 24.95
C LEU A 1064 -19.68 23.41 24.00
N LEU A 1065 -20.36 24.12 23.11
CA LEU A 1065 -21.09 23.58 21.97
C LEU A 1065 -20.49 24.16 20.68
N ILE A 1066 -20.07 23.34 19.74
CA ILE A 1066 -19.70 23.86 18.43
C ILE A 1066 -21.00 24.16 17.67
N THR A 1067 -21.37 25.43 17.53
CA THR A 1067 -22.64 25.83 16.90
C THR A 1067 -22.58 25.76 15.38
N GLU A 1068 -21.38 25.68 14.80
CA GLU A 1068 -21.17 25.52 13.35
C GLU A 1068 -19.73 25.05 13.06
N TYR A 1069 -19.58 24.10 12.13
CA TYR A 1069 -18.30 23.69 11.56
C TYR A 1069 -18.51 22.90 10.27
N GLY A 1070 -17.51 22.93 9.38
CA GLY A 1070 -17.45 22.12 8.17
C GLY A 1070 -16.39 22.61 7.20
N CYS A 1071 -16.40 22.11 5.96
CA CYS A 1071 -15.62 22.67 4.88
C CYS A 1071 -16.25 22.40 3.50
N PRO A 1072 -15.76 23.06 2.42
CA PRO A 1072 -16.20 22.79 1.06
C PRO A 1072 -15.88 21.36 0.59
N ALA A 1073 -16.78 20.79 -0.20
CA ALA A 1073 -16.57 19.56 -0.98
C ALA A 1073 -15.95 19.80 -2.37
N PHE A 1074 -15.29 20.95 -2.58
CA PHE A 1074 -14.64 21.34 -3.82
C PHE A 1074 -13.21 21.82 -3.57
N GLN A 1075 -12.31 21.47 -4.49
CA GLN A 1075 -10.91 21.92 -4.50
C GLN A 1075 -10.50 22.14 -5.96
N THR A 1076 -9.75 23.22 -6.24
CA THR A 1076 -9.22 23.47 -7.59
C THR A 1076 -8.31 22.33 -8.05
N ALA A 1077 -8.48 21.90 -9.29
CA ALA A 1077 -7.69 20.84 -9.96
C ALA A 1077 -7.71 19.44 -9.32
N GLN A 1078 -8.58 19.18 -8.34
CA GLN A 1078 -8.77 17.83 -7.77
C GLN A 1078 -10.04 17.15 -8.30
N PRO A 1079 -10.06 15.81 -8.44
CA PRO A 1079 -11.28 15.06 -8.70
C PRO A 1079 -12.33 15.28 -7.60
N ARG A 1080 -13.61 15.29 -7.96
CA ARG A 1080 -14.74 15.43 -7.03
C ARG A 1080 -14.67 14.39 -5.90
N GLU A 1081 -14.29 13.16 -6.23
CA GLU A 1081 -14.20 12.05 -5.29
C GLU A 1081 -13.10 12.30 -4.24
N THR A 1082 -11.99 12.93 -4.63
CA THR A 1082 -10.96 13.43 -3.71
C THR A 1082 -11.50 14.54 -2.83
N ALA A 1083 -12.18 15.54 -3.41
CA ALA A 1083 -12.69 16.67 -2.66
C ALA A 1083 -13.81 16.29 -1.65
N GLU A 1084 -14.74 15.39 -2.02
CA GLU A 1084 -15.73 14.82 -1.11
C GLU A 1084 -15.09 14.01 0.02
N ARG A 1085 -14.05 13.20 -0.28
CA ARG A 1085 -13.31 12.43 0.73
C ARG A 1085 -12.58 13.35 1.70
N ASP A 1086 -11.91 14.38 1.20
CA ASP A 1086 -11.17 15.32 2.04
C ASP A 1086 -12.11 16.20 2.89
N GLN A 1087 -13.32 16.50 2.39
CA GLN A 1087 -14.41 17.05 3.21
C GLN A 1087 -14.75 16.09 4.36
N ALA A 1088 -14.94 14.80 4.07
CA ALA A 1088 -15.20 13.81 5.11
C ALA A 1088 -14.05 13.74 6.15
N LEU A 1089 -12.78 13.75 5.72
CA LEU A 1089 -11.64 13.75 6.64
C LEU A 1089 -11.59 14.99 7.55
N TYR A 1090 -11.96 16.17 7.02
CA TYR A 1090 -12.09 17.39 7.82
C TYR A 1090 -13.16 17.23 8.91
N HIS A 1091 -14.38 16.85 8.51
CA HIS A 1091 -15.50 16.62 9.43
C HIS A 1091 -15.22 15.50 10.45
N LEU A 1092 -14.47 14.45 10.07
CA LEU A 1092 -14.05 13.38 10.96
C LEU A 1092 -13.20 13.94 12.10
N GLY A 1093 -12.17 14.71 11.79
CA GLY A 1093 -11.28 15.28 12.81
C GLY A 1093 -12.00 16.25 13.74
N ASN A 1094 -12.92 17.08 13.24
CA ASN A 1094 -13.79 17.91 14.08
C ASN A 1094 -14.68 17.08 15.01
N TRP A 1095 -15.37 16.06 14.50
CA TRP A 1095 -16.26 15.25 15.32
C TRP A 1095 -15.49 14.43 16.37
N VAL A 1096 -14.36 13.87 15.99
CA VAL A 1096 -13.47 13.14 16.92
C VAL A 1096 -12.97 14.07 18.02
N ASP A 1097 -12.63 15.32 17.71
CA ASP A 1097 -12.18 16.28 18.71
C ASP A 1097 -13.28 16.71 19.69
N ILE A 1098 -14.52 16.83 19.22
CA ILE A 1098 -15.70 16.97 20.10
C ILE A 1098 -15.84 15.72 20.98
N ALA A 1099 -15.83 14.53 20.37
CA ALA A 1099 -16.07 13.25 21.03
C ALA A 1099 -15.03 12.90 22.10
N ASP A 1100 -13.80 13.38 21.96
CA ASP A 1100 -12.72 13.24 22.94
C ASP A 1100 -12.77 14.22 24.12
N ASN A 1101 -13.61 15.26 24.03
CA ASN A 1101 -13.76 16.26 25.09
C ASN A 1101 -15.16 16.27 25.71
N VAL A 1102 -16.00 15.26 25.43
CA VAL A 1102 -17.30 15.05 26.11
C VAL A 1102 -17.11 14.54 27.54
N ALA A 1103 -18.12 14.70 28.38
CA ALA A 1103 -18.09 14.22 29.77
C ALA A 1103 -17.65 12.75 29.90
N GLY A 1104 -16.48 12.56 30.51
CA GLY A 1104 -15.84 11.25 30.72
C GLY A 1104 -14.54 11.11 29.95
N ARG A 1105 -14.27 12.01 28.98
CA ARG A 1105 -13.05 12.08 28.18
C ARG A 1105 -12.47 13.50 28.22
N GLY A 1106 -11.16 13.60 28.04
CA GLY A 1106 -10.48 14.87 27.78
C GLY A 1106 -10.71 15.97 28.80
N VAL A 1107 -11.11 17.17 28.34
CA VAL A 1107 -11.53 18.29 29.23
C VAL A 1107 -12.93 18.08 29.79
N GLY A 1108 -13.74 17.26 29.13
CA GLY A 1108 -15.07 16.88 29.57
C GLY A 1108 -16.13 17.97 29.49
N ASN A 1109 -15.90 19.09 28.80
CA ASN A 1109 -16.85 20.21 28.68
C ASN A 1109 -17.60 20.28 27.34
N ALA A 1110 -17.31 19.41 26.37
CA ALA A 1110 -18.01 19.38 25.10
C ALA A 1110 -19.41 18.73 25.24
N ILE A 1111 -20.45 19.42 24.74
CA ILE A 1111 -21.83 18.90 24.74
C ILE A 1111 -22.36 18.57 23.32
N GLY A 1112 -21.50 18.64 22.31
CA GLY A 1112 -21.74 18.21 20.94
C GLY A 1112 -21.33 19.25 19.91
N GLY A 1113 -21.86 19.12 18.68
CA GLY A 1113 -21.62 20.08 17.63
C GLY A 1113 -22.67 20.04 16.52
N VAL A 1114 -22.70 21.08 15.70
CA VAL A 1114 -23.63 21.25 14.57
C VAL A 1114 -22.83 21.33 13.27
N ALA A 1115 -23.03 20.37 12.36
CA ALA A 1115 -22.40 20.40 11.04
C ALA A 1115 -23.08 21.44 10.13
N PHE A 1116 -22.27 22.17 9.37
CA PHE A 1116 -22.66 23.11 8.32
C PHE A 1116 -22.25 22.51 6.96
N GLU A 1117 -23.16 22.17 6.06
CA GLU A 1117 -24.63 22.25 6.16
C GLU A 1117 -25.36 21.13 5.43
N TRP A 1118 -26.69 21.07 5.46
CA TRP A 1118 -27.42 19.94 4.86
C TRP A 1118 -27.19 19.77 3.35
N VAL A 1119 -27.33 20.86 2.59
CA VAL A 1119 -27.36 20.86 1.13
C VAL A 1119 -26.65 22.10 0.60
N ASP A 1120 -25.98 21.99 -0.55
CA ASP A 1120 -25.31 23.11 -1.21
C ASP A 1120 -26.24 24.31 -1.47
N GLU A 1121 -25.78 25.51 -1.11
CA GLU A 1121 -26.50 26.76 -1.31
C GLU A 1121 -25.79 27.62 -2.38
N TRP A 1122 -26.22 27.48 -3.64
CA TRP A 1122 -25.61 28.07 -4.86
C TRP A 1122 -25.66 29.60 -4.96
N TRP A 1123 -25.97 30.32 -3.88
CA TRP A 1123 -25.94 31.79 -3.84
C TRP A 1123 -24.77 32.32 -3.00
N LYS A 1124 -24.01 31.46 -2.32
CA LYS A 1124 -22.98 31.85 -1.35
C LYS A 1124 -21.63 32.27 -1.95
N ALA A 1125 -21.40 32.15 -3.26
CA ALA A 1125 -20.20 32.75 -3.86
C ALA A 1125 -20.22 34.29 -3.79
N GLY A 1126 -21.42 34.88 -3.82
CA GLY A 1126 -21.67 36.29 -3.61
C GLY A 1126 -22.77 36.85 -4.52
N GLN A 1127 -22.91 38.18 -4.49
CA GLN A 1127 -24.09 38.86 -5.03
C GLN A 1127 -24.12 38.93 -6.58
N PRO A 1128 -25.31 38.79 -7.22
CA PRO A 1128 -25.49 39.12 -8.63
C PRO A 1128 -25.15 40.57 -8.96
N PRO A 1129 -24.67 40.88 -10.19
CA PRO A 1129 -24.43 39.97 -11.31
C PRO A 1129 -23.00 39.38 -11.32
N ARG A 1130 -22.24 39.49 -10.22
CA ARG A 1130 -20.85 39.00 -10.16
C ARG A 1130 -20.79 37.47 -10.18
N PHE A 1131 -21.73 36.84 -9.46
CA PHE A 1131 -21.96 35.41 -9.41
C PHE A 1131 -23.47 35.16 -9.60
N SER A 1132 -23.85 34.01 -10.14
CA SER A 1132 -25.26 33.71 -10.45
C SER A 1132 -25.79 32.59 -9.55
N PRO A 1133 -26.95 32.75 -8.89
CA PRO A 1133 -27.54 31.69 -8.06
C PRO A 1133 -27.95 30.43 -8.86
N THR A 1134 -27.82 30.47 -10.18
CA THR A 1134 -28.10 29.38 -11.13
C THR A 1134 -26.87 28.62 -11.60
N ILE A 1135 -25.67 28.93 -11.09
CA ILE A 1135 -24.40 28.30 -11.46
C ILE A 1135 -23.63 28.01 -10.17
N GLN A 1136 -23.22 26.77 -9.95
CA GLN A 1136 -22.35 26.47 -8.81
C GLN A 1136 -20.93 26.95 -9.11
N GLU A 1137 -20.49 27.99 -8.40
CA GLU A 1137 -19.25 28.69 -8.68
C GLU A 1137 -18.02 27.92 -8.20
N THR A 1138 -16.95 27.96 -9.01
CA THR A 1138 -15.66 27.33 -8.69
C THR A 1138 -14.57 28.37 -8.42
N HIS A 1139 -14.96 29.61 -8.12
CA HIS A 1139 -14.06 30.69 -7.73
C HIS A 1139 -13.91 30.72 -6.20
N PRO A 1140 -12.68 30.79 -5.65
CA PRO A 1140 -12.48 30.77 -4.21
C PRO A 1140 -12.92 32.08 -3.56
N ASN A 1141 -13.62 31.99 -2.41
CA ASN A 1141 -14.06 33.17 -1.66
C ASN A 1141 -12.90 33.80 -0.88
N TRP A 1142 -12.15 32.99 -0.11
CA TRP A 1142 -11.05 33.43 0.76
C TRP A 1142 -10.15 32.25 1.18
N ALA A 1143 -8.91 32.52 1.62
CA ALA A 1143 -7.93 31.49 2.00
C ALA A 1143 -8.06 31.09 3.48
N GLY A 1144 -8.04 29.79 3.77
CA GLY A 1144 -8.24 29.26 5.12
C GLY A 1144 -7.70 27.84 5.30
N PRO A 1145 -7.85 27.22 6.49
CA PRO A 1145 -7.32 25.88 6.80
C PRO A 1145 -8.16 24.75 6.20
N TYR A 1146 -8.70 24.96 5.00
CA TYR A 1146 -9.56 24.06 4.24
C TYR A 1146 -8.75 23.07 3.39
N PRO A 1147 -9.35 21.97 2.90
CA PRO A 1147 -8.76 21.18 1.83
C PRO A 1147 -8.41 22.09 0.64
N GLY A 1148 -7.21 21.96 0.08
CA GLY A 1148 -6.69 22.84 -0.98
C GLY A 1148 -6.38 24.30 -0.55
N GLY A 1149 -6.60 24.68 0.72
CA GLY A 1149 -6.27 25.99 1.27
C GLY A 1149 -7.28 27.12 1.01
N TRP A 1150 -8.41 26.85 0.35
CA TRP A 1150 -9.39 27.86 -0.08
C TRP A 1150 -10.83 27.51 0.29
N ASN A 1151 -11.62 28.53 0.59
CA ASN A 1151 -13.06 28.43 0.81
C ASN A 1151 -13.83 28.48 -0.51
N PHE A 1152 -14.84 27.62 -0.65
CA PHE A 1152 -15.82 27.62 -1.74
C PHE A 1152 -17.21 27.44 -1.11
N GLU A 1153 -17.85 28.55 -0.75
CA GLU A 1153 -18.94 28.56 0.23
C GLU A 1153 -20.22 27.86 -0.23
N GLU A 1154 -20.42 27.73 -1.55
CA GLU A 1154 -21.56 27.01 -2.14
C GLU A 1154 -21.45 25.48 -2.06
N TRP A 1155 -20.32 24.95 -1.61
CA TRP A 1155 -19.99 23.52 -1.61
C TRP A 1155 -19.97 22.89 -0.22
N TYR A 1156 -20.50 23.56 0.80
CA TYR A 1156 -20.53 23.08 2.19
C TYR A 1156 -21.55 21.97 2.47
N GLY A 1157 -22.44 21.66 1.53
CA GLY A 1157 -23.46 20.64 1.74
C GLY A 1157 -22.86 19.28 2.11
N LEU A 1158 -23.51 18.56 3.01
CA LEU A 1158 -23.36 17.10 3.14
C LEU A 1158 -24.06 16.37 1.98
N THR A 1159 -24.87 17.09 1.21
CA THR A 1159 -25.54 16.67 -0.02
C THR A 1159 -25.41 17.74 -1.12
N GLY A 1160 -25.26 17.32 -2.38
CA GLY A 1160 -25.30 18.22 -3.55
C GLY A 1160 -26.67 18.19 -4.27
N GLN A 1161 -26.95 19.22 -5.07
CA GLN A 1161 -28.21 19.37 -5.84
C GLN A 1161 -28.11 18.92 -7.31
N GLY A 1162 -27.05 18.19 -7.69
CA GLY A 1162 -26.80 17.74 -9.06
C GLY A 1162 -26.47 18.91 -10.00
N ASP A 1163 -26.89 18.84 -11.25
CA ASP A 1163 -26.83 19.94 -12.23
C ASP A 1163 -27.81 21.10 -11.95
N GLY A 1164 -28.64 20.98 -10.90
CA GLY A 1164 -29.67 21.96 -10.52
C GLY A 1164 -31.00 21.84 -11.27
N ALA A 1165 -31.12 21.00 -12.31
CA ALA A 1165 -32.36 20.87 -13.11
C ALA A 1165 -33.52 20.23 -12.32
N GLN A 1166 -33.20 19.41 -11.31
CA GLN A 1166 -34.16 18.77 -10.39
C GLN A 1166 -34.21 19.46 -9.01
N SER A 1167 -33.65 20.67 -8.87
CA SER A 1167 -33.69 21.43 -7.62
C SER A 1167 -35.14 21.85 -7.26
N PRO A 1168 -35.57 21.77 -5.98
CA PRO A 1168 -34.79 21.38 -4.79
C PRO A 1168 -34.99 19.90 -4.38
N PHE A 1169 -35.41 19.02 -5.30
CA PHE A 1169 -35.81 17.64 -4.99
C PHE A 1169 -34.65 16.63 -5.02
N LEU A 1170 -33.64 16.84 -5.86
CA LEU A 1170 -32.53 15.89 -6.01
C LEU A 1170 -31.48 16.02 -4.89
N ARG A 1171 -30.96 14.88 -4.39
CA ARG A 1171 -29.82 14.81 -3.46
C ARG A 1171 -28.74 13.85 -3.96
N GLN A 1172 -27.53 14.35 -4.14
CA GLN A 1172 -26.33 13.52 -4.27
C GLN A 1172 -25.64 13.43 -2.91
N LEU A 1173 -25.68 12.25 -2.27
CA LEU A 1173 -25.10 12.04 -0.93
C LEU A 1173 -23.56 11.99 -0.99
N ARG A 1174 -22.88 12.81 -0.19
CA ARG A 1174 -21.41 12.89 -0.14
C ARG A 1174 -20.77 11.89 0.82
N ALA A 1175 -19.45 11.76 0.75
CA ALA A 1175 -18.67 10.96 1.71
C ALA A 1175 -18.86 11.43 3.16
N SER A 1176 -19.03 12.74 3.39
CA SER A 1176 -19.32 13.35 4.69
C SER A 1176 -20.67 12.91 5.27
N TYR A 1177 -21.73 12.76 4.45
CA TYR A 1177 -22.99 12.14 4.87
C TYR A 1177 -22.79 10.67 5.29
N ARG A 1178 -22.01 9.90 4.52
CA ARG A 1178 -21.73 8.48 4.81
C ARG A 1178 -20.92 8.31 6.10
N LEU A 1179 -19.95 9.20 6.31
CA LEU A 1179 -19.16 9.32 7.54
C LEU A 1179 -20.05 9.50 8.78
N TYR A 1180 -20.91 10.53 8.80
CA TYR A 1180 -21.80 10.75 9.94
C TYR A 1180 -22.80 9.60 10.12
N SER A 1181 -23.35 9.08 9.02
CA SER A 1181 -24.21 7.90 9.02
C SER A 1181 -23.56 6.67 9.66
N ALA A 1182 -22.23 6.60 9.69
CA ALA A 1182 -21.48 5.53 10.33
C ALA A 1182 -21.08 5.87 11.78
N LEU A 1183 -20.64 7.10 12.05
CA LEU A 1183 -20.23 7.55 13.39
C LEU A 1183 -21.40 7.75 14.37
N TRP A 1184 -22.60 8.01 13.85
CA TRP A 1184 -23.78 8.36 14.65
C TRP A 1184 -24.84 7.26 14.75
N LYS A 1185 -24.69 6.14 14.03
CA LYS A 1185 -25.49 4.93 14.28
C LYS A 1185 -24.99 4.21 15.52
N ASP A 1186 -25.92 3.79 16.37
CA ASP A 1186 -25.71 2.97 17.56
C ASP A 1186 -24.65 3.49 18.56
N ARG A 1187 -24.67 4.81 18.81
CA ARG A 1187 -24.08 5.48 19.99
C ARG A 1187 -25.06 6.48 20.62
#